data_AF-A0A8T2PGW7-F1
#
_entry.id   AF-A0A8T2PGW7-F1
#
_cell.length_a   1.000
_cell.length_b   1.000
_cell.length_c   1.000
_cell.angle_alpha   90.00
_cell.angle_beta   90.00
_cell.angle_gamma   90.00
#
_symmetry.space_group_name_H-M   'P 1'
#
loop_
_entity.id
_entity.type
_entity.pdbx_description
1 polymer ?
#
loop_
_entity_poly.entity_id
_entity_poly.type
_entity_poly.pdbx_seq_one_letter_code
_entity_poly.pdbx_strand_id
1 'polypeptide(L)'
;MYSDSMSSICGDSSNPDRCSNISRPSISDSISLFSAGSVALQEEDPIPHASTVIKMGWLEKTPPQGSLIFQRRWVRLDTDYLKYFKNDKMIFSKRIIPITTIINVARVGEQRFEVVTPNRILLFRVESKLKRNEWIMALQGTMWDQRQCGDITIHPPSHMQGLLELQGHSKIYTVACIDKVFLYRNAEEFQAGIGITSIEMNMSAVKDTDRRAFELITPYKTFRFIAESGEAKEEWVEAMRSSINESFSSHEVAKKIWSVESNRFCADCGKAQPKWAAINLCVVICEPCAVEHRHLGSNISKVQSLEADKKVWTDEFIQLFLLLGNEQANVFWAANMPPGNALSPSSTSEDRESFISAKYQEGRYRCYHQHFGHQEELNNALCMNLQTNDVLETLCLVFCGADVHCDTGCSAFPTPISLAESYNQALQAEFLRQNQNTYIPSPELRHHVGKAPDIGTASITRRGYLFKTGSMTKPITTRRAKEEFSQRWCTLNYDKFSYYANEKNSSPNGELKMKELACLAVNPPEKHGYAHTFEIYSTSGRLYLFGADDLLSVQEWIKSIAKAFIPLSAGDIVCMDFERIGKLCYRDELNVRDPQVGYFSLAGTMLHGSLEGGERMDIDLRKLNELCNILSQQQLTHLNVPVIVDCCSGYIAKYGLTLEGIYRKSGVNSSITTLLEVFRQDARRVEVSQRAVQYQSLLSSMPPLNKATLQALINHLHCIQHFEDINQMSQYNLAIVFGPTQFQTDGRDSRASQVVEELIGQYVTIFSVNEQELQKQLEEIRLIMKLQGKGVKQIPDNMTAAELVVKILAQCKISLNEQECWSCFEMNEREGTERSLHYQEKVLPIIHSLGTEKILLVKRNFTMKAMLSYLGKETKGWRSGVMKFREERTLLGRGSFHDRFFVLSDSSLRLFKEVQSIRPEREWPVKSLKVYEGIKARLGPPTRWGMTIVSEDDRKQNQRWYMCFETQIDMIEWMATFMSIQHKGNVWPEEYTQVE
;
A
#
# COMPACT_ATOMS: atom_id res chain seq x y z
N MET A 1 -68.10 24.89 23.72
CA MET A 1 -69.21 25.63 23.09
C MET A 1 -68.63 26.35 21.89
N TYR A 2 -69.26 26.36 20.71
CA TYR A 2 -70.34 25.51 20.18
C TYR A 2 -70.31 25.65 18.65
N SER A 3 -70.81 24.63 17.92
CA SER A 3 -71.24 24.66 16.50
C SER A 3 -70.42 25.50 15.49
N ASP A 4 -69.70 24.92 14.53
CA ASP A 4 -70.16 24.03 13.45
C ASP A 4 -71.03 24.69 12.38
N SER A 5 -70.92 24.09 11.19
CA SER A 5 -72.02 23.69 10.30
C SER A 5 -72.31 24.49 9.02
N MET A 6 -72.40 23.66 7.95
CA MET A 6 -73.23 23.73 6.75
C MET A 6 -72.59 24.29 5.47
N SER A 7 -72.76 23.67 4.28
CA SER A 7 -73.19 22.29 3.89
C SER A 7 -73.01 22.20 2.35
N SER A 8 -72.17 21.33 1.77
CA SER A 8 -72.35 19.87 1.51
C SER A 8 -73.41 19.50 0.46
N ILE A 9 -73.25 18.31 -0.18
CA ILE A 9 -74.27 17.52 -0.94
C ILE A 9 -74.57 18.00 -2.38
N CYS A 10 -74.68 17.16 -3.42
CA CYS A 10 -74.24 15.76 -3.68
C CYS A 10 -74.37 15.39 -5.18
N GLY A 11 -73.77 14.26 -5.57
CA GLY A 11 -74.37 13.30 -6.53
C GLY A 11 -73.85 13.30 -7.98
N ASP A 12 -73.77 12.15 -8.66
CA ASP A 12 -73.79 10.77 -8.13
C ASP A 12 -73.19 9.72 -9.11
N SER A 13 -72.85 8.56 -8.56
CA SER A 13 -72.74 7.22 -9.16
C SER A 13 -72.34 7.04 -10.64
N SER A 14 -71.16 6.45 -10.87
CA SER A 14 -71.06 5.16 -11.60
C SER A 14 -69.65 4.55 -11.52
N ASN A 15 -69.56 3.28 -11.11
CA ASN A 15 -68.39 2.42 -11.26
C ASN A 15 -68.89 0.97 -11.39
N PRO A 16 -68.47 0.23 -12.42
CA PRO A 16 -67.80 -1.04 -12.08
C PRO A 16 -66.62 -1.42 -12.99
N ASP A 17 -65.87 -2.41 -12.48
CA ASP A 17 -65.01 -3.38 -13.17
C ASP A 17 -63.66 -2.95 -13.81
N ARG A 18 -62.61 -3.28 -13.05
CA ARG A 18 -61.53 -4.23 -13.42
C ARG A 18 -60.78 -4.04 -14.76
N CYS A 19 -59.48 -3.70 -14.67
CA CYS A 19 -58.44 -4.72 -14.97
C CYS A 19 -57.03 -4.38 -14.44
N SER A 20 -56.23 -5.44 -14.25
CA SER A 20 -54.75 -5.50 -14.15
C SER A 20 -53.99 -4.45 -13.32
N ASN A 21 -53.55 -4.88 -12.13
CA ASN A 21 -52.31 -4.40 -11.51
C ASN A 21 -51.10 -4.60 -12.47
N ILE A 22 -50.08 -3.75 -12.37
CA ILE A 22 -48.73 -4.07 -12.85
C ILE A 22 -47.73 -3.80 -11.72
N SER A 23 -47.23 -4.88 -11.12
CA SER A 23 -46.18 -4.82 -10.10
C SER A 23 -44.83 -4.42 -10.71
N ARG A 24 -43.99 -3.71 -9.94
CA ARG A 24 -42.54 -3.78 -10.17
C ARG A 24 -42.05 -5.19 -9.79
N PRO A 25 -41.07 -5.78 -10.49
CA PRO A 25 -40.44 -7.02 -10.04
C PRO A 25 -39.45 -6.74 -8.91
N SER A 26 -39.29 -7.75 -8.06
CA SER A 26 -38.12 -7.91 -7.21
C SER A 26 -36.85 -8.15 -8.03
N ILE A 27 -35.68 -8.05 -7.37
CA ILE A 27 -34.35 -8.26 -7.98
C ILE A 27 -34.16 -9.69 -8.56
N SER A 28 -35.08 -10.62 -8.29
CA SER A 28 -35.16 -12.03 -8.75
C SER A 28 -34.79 -12.32 -10.23
N ASP A 29 -35.07 -11.40 -11.16
CA ASP A 29 -35.34 -11.75 -12.57
C ASP A 29 -34.14 -11.60 -13.58
N SER A 30 -32.87 -11.97 -13.26
CA SER A 30 -31.70 -11.68 -14.18
C SER A 30 -30.36 -12.47 -14.05
N ILE A 31 -29.60 -12.64 -15.17
CA ILE A 31 -28.46 -13.60 -15.44
C ILE A 31 -27.27 -12.95 -16.25
N SER A 32 -25.95 -13.31 -16.12
CA SER A 32 -24.69 -12.54 -16.56
C SER A 32 -23.38 -13.32 -17.04
N LEU A 33 -22.20 -12.66 -17.40
CA LEU A 33 -20.96 -13.13 -18.19
C LEU A 33 -19.42 -12.85 -17.73
N PHE A 34 -18.44 -12.28 -18.55
CA PHE A 34 -16.91 -12.55 -18.54
C PHE A 34 -15.83 -11.38 -18.84
N SER A 35 -14.46 -11.57 -18.81
CA SER A 35 -13.33 -10.50 -18.92
C SER A 35 -11.77 -10.88 -19.17
N ALA A 36 -10.71 -9.96 -19.36
CA ALA A 36 -9.18 -10.14 -19.64
C ALA A 36 -8.08 -8.91 -19.55
N GLY A 37 -6.69 -9.03 -19.78
CA GLY A 37 -5.54 -7.95 -19.71
C GLY A 37 -3.98 -8.19 -20.18
N SER A 38 -2.93 -7.25 -20.09
CA SER A 38 -1.43 -7.34 -20.57
C SER A 38 -0.23 -6.31 -20.10
N VAL A 39 1.08 -6.27 -20.63
CA VAL A 39 2.46 -5.69 -20.08
C VAL A 39 3.63 -5.26 -21.14
N ALA A 40 4.98 -4.87 -20.97
CA ALA A 40 5.87 -3.63 -20.58
C ALA A 40 7.47 -3.62 -20.98
N LEU A 41 8.39 -2.56 -20.82
CA LEU A 41 9.96 -2.50 -21.11
C LEU A 41 10.95 -1.29 -20.59
N GLN A 42 12.26 -1.04 -21.06
CA GLN A 42 13.48 -0.27 -20.41
C GLN A 42 14.74 0.47 -21.19
N GLU A 43 15.79 1.14 -20.50
CA GLU A 43 17.32 1.49 -20.74
C GLU A 43 17.94 3.00 -20.91
N GLU A 44 19.15 3.65 -20.49
CA GLU A 44 20.42 3.62 -19.58
C GLU A 44 21.19 5.06 -19.24
N ASP A 45 22.33 5.26 -18.43
CA ASP A 45 23.04 6.62 -18.02
C ASP A 45 24.54 6.70 -17.31
N PRO A 46 25.17 7.83 -16.72
CA PRO A 46 26.59 7.94 -16.07
C PRO A 46 26.96 8.82 -14.74
N ILE A 47 28.25 8.95 -14.22
CA ILE A 47 28.84 9.14 -12.77
C ILE A 47 29.82 10.38 -12.28
N PRO A 48 30.26 10.60 -10.96
CA PRO A 48 30.77 11.87 -10.19
C PRO A 48 32.15 11.88 -9.31
N HIS A 49 32.61 12.53 -8.13
CA HIS A 49 32.31 13.47 -6.91
C HIS A 49 33.62 14.03 -6.05
N ALA A 50 33.61 14.83 -4.87
CA ALA A 50 34.82 15.41 -4.06
C ALA A 50 34.72 16.05 -2.53
N SER A 51 35.82 16.56 -1.81
CA SER A 51 35.96 16.82 -0.27
C SER A 51 36.73 18.09 0.47
N THR A 52 37.22 18.09 1.78
CA THR A 52 37.33 19.24 2.85
C THR A 52 38.63 19.72 3.67
N VAL A 53 38.65 20.98 4.27
CA VAL A 53 39.67 21.61 5.24
C VAL A 53 39.07 22.72 6.20
N ILE A 54 39.64 22.99 7.42
CA ILE A 54 39.17 24.05 8.39
C ILE A 54 39.62 25.51 8.08
N LYS A 55 40.89 25.88 8.27
CA LYS A 55 41.36 27.29 8.06
C LYS A 55 42.78 27.34 7.51
N MET A 56 43.07 28.28 6.61
CA MET A 56 44.41 28.49 6.06
C MET A 56 44.72 29.97 5.83
N GLY A 57 46.00 30.33 5.76
CA GLY A 57 46.41 31.71 5.50
C GLY A 57 47.91 31.99 5.72
N TRP A 58 48.33 33.19 5.33
CA TRP A 58 49.68 33.69 5.61
C TRP A 58 49.76 34.22 7.05
N LEU A 59 50.66 33.65 7.86
CA LEU A 59 51.03 34.16 9.18
C LEU A 59 52.52 34.49 9.23
N GLU A 60 52.88 35.44 10.09
CA GLU A 60 54.28 35.74 10.40
C GLU A 60 54.64 35.18 11.78
N LYS A 61 55.69 34.35 11.89
CA LYS A 61 56.08 33.73 13.16
C LYS A 61 57.54 33.91 13.51
N THR A 62 57.84 34.09 14.80
CA THR A 62 59.21 34.25 15.31
C THR A 62 60.11 33.01 15.04
N PRO A 63 61.43 33.18 14.83
CA PRO A 63 62.38 32.07 14.70
C PRO A 63 62.54 31.27 16.01
N PRO A 64 63.18 30.08 15.98
CA PRO A 64 63.43 29.28 17.20
C PRO A 64 64.38 29.91 18.22
N GLN A 65 65.23 30.86 17.81
CA GLN A 65 66.38 31.35 18.58
C GLN A 65 66.25 32.84 18.96
N GLY A 66 65.05 33.29 19.35
CA GLY A 66 64.82 34.64 19.91
C GLY A 66 64.99 35.84 18.95
N SER A 67 65.51 35.65 17.74
CA SER A 67 65.71 36.73 16.76
C SER A 67 64.41 37.49 16.44
N LEU A 68 64.49 38.81 16.42
CA LEU A 68 63.35 39.73 16.20
C LEU A 68 62.76 39.68 14.77
N ILE A 69 63.40 38.96 13.84
CA ILE A 69 62.99 38.90 12.43
C ILE A 69 61.86 37.87 12.26
N PHE A 70 60.62 38.35 12.17
CA PHE A 70 59.46 37.53 11.88
C PHE A 70 59.58 36.83 10.51
N GLN A 71 59.24 35.54 10.46
CA GLN A 71 59.26 34.75 9.22
C GLN A 71 57.83 34.53 8.73
N ARG A 72 57.49 35.07 7.55
CA ARG A 72 56.22 34.76 6.85
C ARG A 72 56.18 33.29 6.42
N ARG A 73 55.08 32.61 6.73
CA ARG A 73 54.79 31.19 6.44
C ARG A 73 53.33 31.05 6.02
N TRP A 74 53.06 30.11 5.12
CA TRP A 74 51.69 29.66 4.92
C TRP A 74 51.34 28.68 6.05
N VAL A 75 50.16 28.80 6.63
CA VAL A 75 49.71 28.03 7.79
C VAL A 75 48.35 27.43 7.48
N ARG A 76 48.17 26.15 7.83
CA ARG A 76 46.92 25.39 7.70
C ARG A 76 46.58 24.79 9.06
N LEU A 77 45.32 24.93 9.44
CA LEU A 77 44.66 24.25 10.53
C LEU A 77 43.71 23.22 9.92
N ASP A 78 43.88 21.96 10.31
CA ASP A 78 42.90 20.89 10.17
C ASP A 78 42.50 20.36 11.56
N THR A 79 41.63 19.36 11.63
CA THR A 79 41.05 18.84 12.89
C THR A 79 42.10 18.37 13.90
N ASP A 80 43.25 17.90 13.40
CA ASP A 80 44.22 17.16 14.22
C ASP A 80 45.54 17.94 14.38
N TYR A 81 45.89 18.81 13.41
CA TYR A 81 47.19 19.50 13.39
C TYR A 81 47.13 20.97 12.96
N LEU A 82 47.98 21.77 13.61
CA LEU A 82 48.46 23.05 13.10
C LEU A 82 49.76 22.83 12.31
N LYS A 83 49.70 23.00 10.99
CA LYS A 83 50.80 22.76 10.05
C LYS A 83 51.28 24.09 9.43
N TYR A 84 52.59 24.29 9.28
CA TYR A 84 53.13 25.48 8.57
C TYR A 84 54.21 25.16 7.54
N PHE A 85 54.18 25.89 6.43
CA PHE A 85 54.90 25.61 5.17
C PHE A 85 55.81 26.78 4.78
N LYS A 86 56.81 26.54 3.92
CA LYS A 86 57.74 27.60 3.46
C LYS A 86 56.99 28.68 2.67
N ASN A 87 56.05 28.26 1.82
CA ASN A 87 55.05 29.08 1.14
C ASN A 87 53.77 28.24 0.92
N ASP A 88 52.78 28.83 0.28
CA ASP A 88 51.49 28.27 -0.14
C ASP A 88 51.60 27.12 -1.16
N LYS A 89 52.65 27.10 -1.99
CA LYS A 89 52.88 26.07 -3.02
C LYS A 89 53.66 24.83 -2.53
N MET A 90 53.99 24.73 -1.24
CA MET A 90 54.78 23.62 -0.70
C MET A 90 53.87 22.58 -0.03
N ILE A 91 53.91 21.36 -0.56
CA ILE A 91 53.08 20.23 -0.09
C ILE A 91 53.61 19.65 1.23
N PHE A 92 54.93 19.61 1.42
CA PHE A 92 55.55 19.17 2.67
C PHE A 92 55.75 20.33 3.64
N SER A 93 55.32 20.13 4.88
CA SER A 93 55.40 21.14 5.92
C SER A 93 56.83 21.36 6.43
N LYS A 94 57.03 22.48 7.14
CA LYS A 94 58.26 22.79 7.89
C LYS A 94 58.09 22.59 9.39
N ARG A 95 56.85 22.45 9.88
CA ARG A 95 56.54 21.81 11.16
C ARG A 95 55.06 21.42 11.22
N ILE A 96 54.81 20.40 12.02
CA ILE A 96 53.50 19.92 12.46
C ILE A 96 53.43 20.05 13.98
N ILE A 97 52.29 20.51 14.48
CA ILE A 97 51.98 20.63 15.91
C ILE A 97 50.59 20.00 16.10
N PRO A 98 50.45 18.84 16.77
CA PRO A 98 49.15 18.26 17.07
C PRO A 98 48.34 19.19 17.97
N ILE A 99 47.05 19.35 17.72
CA ILE A 99 46.19 20.26 18.49
C ILE A 99 46.12 19.85 19.96
N THR A 100 46.19 18.55 20.25
CA THR A 100 46.31 17.97 21.60
C THR A 100 47.55 18.44 22.37
N THR A 101 48.64 18.84 21.69
CA THR A 101 49.86 19.39 22.33
C THR A 101 49.77 20.89 22.64
N ILE A 102 48.68 21.56 22.28
CA ILE A 102 48.48 22.98 22.56
C ILE A 102 47.82 23.12 23.94
N ILE A 103 48.57 23.67 24.90
CA ILE A 103 48.10 23.96 26.25
C ILE A 103 47.13 25.14 26.22
N ASN A 104 47.56 26.23 25.57
CA ASN A 104 46.87 27.51 25.55
C ASN A 104 47.12 28.27 24.23
N VAL A 105 46.16 29.12 23.84
CA VAL A 105 46.31 30.12 22.76
C VAL A 105 45.87 31.47 23.29
N ALA A 106 46.82 32.41 23.43
CA ALA A 106 46.61 33.69 24.11
C ALA A 106 46.81 34.90 23.17
N ARG A 107 46.12 36.00 23.46
CA ARG A 107 46.22 37.26 22.72
C ARG A 107 47.40 38.10 23.23
N VAL A 108 48.24 38.58 22.31
CA VAL A 108 49.41 39.42 22.62
C VAL A 108 49.29 40.75 21.87
N GLY A 109 48.67 41.75 22.51
CA GLY A 109 48.40 43.06 21.91
C GLY A 109 47.42 43.00 20.71
N GLU A 110 47.47 44.00 19.81
CA GLU A 110 46.45 44.17 18.76
C GLU A 110 46.62 43.32 17.49
N GLN A 111 47.83 42.84 17.20
CA GLN A 111 48.15 42.13 15.95
C GLN A 111 48.86 40.78 16.17
N ARG A 112 49.04 40.31 17.41
CA ARG A 112 49.77 39.07 17.70
C ARG A 112 48.98 38.14 18.61
N PHE A 113 49.28 36.86 18.50
CA PHE A 113 48.78 35.81 19.38
C PHE A 113 49.88 34.76 19.55
N GLU A 114 49.86 34.06 20.67
CA GLU A 114 50.82 33.01 20.98
C GLU A 114 50.12 31.66 21.10
N VAL A 115 50.79 30.61 20.60
CA VAL A 115 50.38 29.21 20.75
C VAL A 115 51.40 28.56 21.68
N VAL A 116 50.93 28.09 22.84
CA VAL A 116 51.77 27.52 23.91
C VAL A 116 51.68 26.00 23.86
N THR A 117 52.81 25.33 23.62
CA THR A 117 52.97 23.88 23.80
C THR A 117 53.95 23.61 24.97
N PRO A 118 54.00 22.41 25.57
CA PRO A 118 54.80 22.13 26.77
C PRO A 118 56.26 22.59 26.67
N ASN A 119 56.86 22.44 25.49
CA ASN A 119 58.27 22.71 25.27
C ASN A 119 58.54 24.04 24.52
N ARG A 120 57.50 24.79 24.12
CA ARG A 120 57.69 26.03 23.33
C ARG A 120 56.47 26.95 23.24
N ILE A 121 56.72 28.26 23.36
CA ILE A 121 55.79 29.33 22.94
C ILE A 121 56.07 29.71 21.47
N LEU A 122 55.01 29.83 20.67
CA LEU A 122 55.06 30.21 19.25
C LEU A 122 54.27 31.51 19.03
N LEU A 123 54.98 32.64 18.90
CA LEU A 123 54.36 33.94 18.64
C LEU A 123 54.09 34.15 17.14
N PHE A 124 52.82 34.32 16.81
CA PHE A 124 52.32 34.65 15.47
C PHE A 124 51.86 36.12 15.40
N ARG A 125 52.12 36.78 14.26
CA ARG A 125 51.62 38.12 13.89
C ARG A 125 50.71 38.01 12.66
N VAL A 126 49.69 38.85 12.64
CA VAL A 126 48.68 38.99 11.59
C VAL A 126 48.42 40.46 11.27
N GLU A 127 47.82 40.70 10.11
CA GLU A 127 47.53 42.04 9.56
C GLU A 127 46.54 42.84 10.43
N SER A 128 45.54 42.19 11.06
CA SER A 128 44.46 42.89 11.77
C SER A 128 43.99 42.20 13.04
N LYS A 129 43.39 43.02 13.93
CA LYS A 129 42.71 42.60 15.17
C LYS A 129 41.62 41.55 14.92
N LEU A 130 40.91 41.66 13.79
CA LEU A 130 39.86 40.73 13.36
C LEU A 130 40.46 39.37 12.99
N LYS A 131 41.44 39.36 12.06
CA LYS A 131 42.14 38.12 11.67
C LYS A 131 42.81 37.42 12.86
N ARG A 132 43.33 38.18 13.84
CA ARG A 132 43.85 37.62 15.10
C ARG A 132 42.76 36.86 15.85
N ASN A 133 41.59 37.46 16.04
CA ASN A 133 40.48 36.82 16.73
C ASN A 133 39.99 35.58 15.96
N GLU A 134 39.87 35.62 14.63
CA GLU A 134 39.51 34.44 13.83
C GLU A 134 40.47 33.27 14.05
N TRP A 135 41.79 33.52 14.05
CA TRP A 135 42.79 32.47 14.25
C TRP A 135 42.81 31.95 15.69
N ILE A 136 42.61 32.82 16.69
CA ILE A 136 42.45 32.39 18.09
C ILE A 136 41.19 31.53 18.25
N MET A 137 40.04 31.99 17.73
CA MET A 137 38.77 31.25 17.85
C MET A 137 38.79 29.92 17.11
N ALA A 138 39.38 29.85 15.92
CA ALA A 138 39.53 28.59 15.19
C ALA A 138 40.40 27.59 15.96
N LEU A 139 41.56 28.03 16.49
CA LEU A 139 42.43 27.17 17.30
C LEU A 139 41.76 26.74 18.61
N GLN A 140 41.12 27.67 19.34
CA GLN A 140 40.44 27.37 20.60
C GLN A 140 39.22 26.46 20.41
N GLY A 141 38.50 26.58 19.28
CA GLY A 141 37.43 25.66 18.88
C GLY A 141 37.95 24.24 18.68
N THR A 142 38.92 24.05 17.78
CA THR A 142 39.50 22.70 17.54
C THR A 142 40.15 22.11 18.80
N MET A 143 40.72 22.95 19.69
CA MET A 143 41.20 22.52 21.01
C MET A 143 40.09 22.13 21.99
N TRP A 144 38.88 22.67 21.86
CA TRP A 144 37.72 22.32 22.67
C TRP A 144 37.12 20.99 22.21
N ASP A 145 36.94 20.82 20.90
CA ASP A 145 36.39 19.60 20.28
C ASP A 145 37.26 18.38 20.62
N GLN A 146 38.58 18.51 20.46
CA GLN A 146 39.59 17.52 20.84
C GLN A 146 39.65 17.22 22.36
N ARG A 147 39.02 18.03 23.22
CA ARG A 147 38.96 17.79 24.68
C ARG A 147 37.68 17.07 25.14
N GLN A 148 36.67 16.93 24.29
CA GLN A 148 35.48 16.13 24.61
C GLN A 148 35.58 14.69 24.09
N CYS A 149 36.32 14.45 23.01
CA CYS A 149 36.66 13.09 22.57
C CYS A 149 37.82 12.54 23.42
N GLY A 150 37.50 11.88 24.53
CA GLY A 150 38.42 11.58 25.64
C GLY A 150 39.57 10.57 25.42
N ASP A 151 40.00 10.31 24.19
CA ASP A 151 41.06 9.34 23.87
C ASP A 151 42.34 10.06 23.40
N ILE A 152 43.18 10.46 24.37
CA ILE A 152 44.40 11.27 24.11
C ILE A 152 45.57 10.35 23.73
N THR A 153 45.49 9.69 22.58
CA THR A 153 46.62 8.92 22.03
C THR A 153 47.63 9.88 21.38
N ILE A 154 48.71 10.25 22.10
CA ILE A 154 49.71 11.23 21.62
C ILE A 154 50.48 10.70 20.38
N HIS A 155 50.56 9.38 20.21
CA HIS A 155 51.24 8.72 19.09
C HIS A 155 50.30 7.66 18.48
N PRO A 156 50.07 7.66 17.14
CA PRO A 156 49.30 6.59 16.50
C PRO A 156 50.05 5.24 16.57
N PRO A 157 49.34 4.11 16.46
CA PRO A 157 49.99 2.81 16.25
C PRO A 157 50.96 2.86 15.07
N SER A 158 52.17 2.37 15.29
CA SER A 158 53.26 2.38 14.30
C SER A 158 53.72 0.98 13.96
N HIS A 159 53.85 0.66 12.67
CA HIS A 159 54.48 -0.56 12.18
C HIS A 159 55.97 -0.59 12.51
N MET A 160 56.64 0.56 12.48
CA MET A 160 58.05 0.68 12.85
C MET A 160 58.38 2.11 13.29
N GLN A 161 59.28 2.26 14.25
CA GLN A 161 59.82 3.55 14.70
C GLN A 161 61.32 3.43 15.02
N GLY A 162 62.10 4.48 14.73
CA GLY A 162 63.54 4.45 14.98
C GLY A 162 64.32 5.56 14.27
N LEU A 163 65.64 5.48 14.32
CA LEU A 163 66.53 6.44 13.66
C LEU A 163 66.83 6.03 12.22
N LEU A 164 66.66 6.96 11.29
CA LEU A 164 67.10 6.84 9.89
C LEU A 164 67.90 8.08 9.50
N GLU A 165 68.93 7.91 8.67
CA GLU A 165 69.62 9.04 8.06
C GLU A 165 68.91 9.42 6.75
N LEU A 166 68.33 10.63 6.71
CA LEU A 166 67.67 11.17 5.52
C LEU A 166 68.69 11.99 4.73
N GLN A 167 68.86 11.68 3.44
CA GLN A 167 69.88 12.32 2.60
C GLN A 167 69.84 13.86 2.68
N GLY A 168 70.97 14.46 3.08
CA GLY A 168 71.11 15.91 3.29
C GLY A 168 70.66 16.44 4.65
N HIS A 169 70.35 15.58 5.61
CA HIS A 169 70.08 15.91 7.03
C HIS A 169 70.92 14.99 7.94
N SER A 170 71.00 15.31 9.23
CA SER A 170 71.47 14.36 10.25
C SER A 170 70.50 13.18 10.37
N LYS A 171 70.86 12.14 11.16
CA LYS A 171 69.89 11.16 11.64
C LYS A 171 68.64 11.86 12.18
N ILE A 172 67.48 11.40 11.74
CA ILE A 172 66.14 11.83 12.16
C ILE A 172 65.39 10.65 12.77
N TYR A 173 64.40 10.93 13.61
CA TYR A 173 63.54 9.89 14.17
C TYR A 173 62.30 9.76 13.27
N THR A 174 62.13 8.58 12.68
CA THR A 174 61.07 8.27 11.72
C THR A 174 60.07 7.31 12.37
N VAL A 175 58.78 7.49 12.06
CA VAL A 175 57.69 6.62 12.51
C VAL A 175 56.82 6.29 11.31
N ALA A 176 56.66 5.01 10.99
CA ALA A 176 55.74 4.52 9.97
C ALA A 176 54.44 4.08 10.64
N CYS A 177 53.35 4.80 10.37
CA CYS A 177 52.00 4.46 10.77
C CYS A 177 51.19 3.97 9.56
N ILE A 178 50.06 3.32 9.83
CA ILE A 178 49.12 2.69 8.88
C ILE A 178 48.96 3.45 7.56
N ASP A 179 48.70 4.77 7.62
CA ASP A 179 48.37 5.59 6.46
C ASP A 179 49.44 6.64 6.09
N LYS A 180 50.35 6.94 7.03
CA LYS A 180 51.24 8.12 7.03
C LYS A 180 52.58 7.82 7.69
N VAL A 181 53.67 8.36 7.12
CA VAL A 181 55.01 8.36 7.73
C VAL A 181 55.29 9.72 8.34
N PHE A 182 55.67 9.76 9.61
CA PHE A 182 56.02 10.99 10.33
C PHE A 182 57.54 11.11 10.54
N LEU A 183 58.08 12.30 10.28
CA LEU A 183 59.50 12.62 10.45
C LEU A 183 59.68 13.62 11.60
N TYR A 184 60.50 13.27 12.60
CA TYR A 184 60.84 14.08 13.78
C TYR A 184 62.35 14.34 13.83
N ARG A 185 62.79 15.43 14.47
CA ARG A 185 64.24 15.75 14.54
C ARG A 185 65.03 14.70 15.33
N ASN A 186 64.48 14.27 16.46
CA ASN A 186 65.06 13.32 17.40
C ASN A 186 63.92 12.67 18.21
N ALA A 187 64.27 11.71 19.08
CA ALA A 187 63.28 11.02 19.93
C ALA A 187 62.57 11.98 20.91
N GLU A 188 63.23 13.06 21.35
CA GLU A 188 62.63 14.08 22.24
C GLU A 188 61.52 14.86 21.53
N GLU A 189 61.72 15.30 20.28
CA GLU A 189 60.69 15.96 19.49
C GLU A 189 59.56 14.99 19.09
N PHE A 190 59.84 13.69 18.98
CA PHE A 190 58.82 12.65 18.84
C PHE A 190 57.95 12.53 20.10
N GLN A 191 58.54 12.34 21.28
CA GLN A 191 57.81 12.28 22.57
C GLN A 191 57.02 13.57 22.86
N ALA A 192 57.49 14.72 22.37
CA ALA A 192 56.76 15.99 22.42
C ALA A 192 55.63 16.13 21.38
N GLY A 193 55.50 15.19 20.44
CA GLY A 193 54.56 15.21 19.31
C GLY A 193 54.91 16.19 18.17
N ILE A 194 56.07 16.86 18.21
CA ILE A 194 56.39 18.01 17.35
C ILE A 194 57.11 17.57 16.05
N GLY A 195 56.33 17.09 15.08
CA GLY A 195 56.84 16.62 13.78
C GLY A 195 57.44 17.72 12.88
N ILE A 196 58.36 17.32 11.99
CA ILE A 196 58.86 18.14 10.88
C ILE A 196 57.82 18.16 9.76
N THR A 197 57.40 16.97 9.32
CA THR A 197 56.30 16.75 8.36
C THR A 197 55.80 15.31 8.45
N SER A 198 54.57 15.10 8.00
CA SER A 198 54.06 13.81 7.56
C SER A 198 54.29 13.62 6.05
N ILE A 199 54.21 12.37 5.61
CA ILE A 199 54.18 11.91 4.22
C ILE A 199 52.98 10.97 4.10
N GLU A 200 52.10 11.19 3.14
CA GLU A 200 50.94 10.32 2.89
C GLU A 200 51.35 9.16 1.98
N MET A 201 50.97 7.94 2.37
CA MET A 201 51.48 6.72 1.74
C MET A 201 50.64 6.28 0.53
N ASN A 202 49.40 6.79 0.39
CA ASN A 202 48.37 6.35 -0.56
C ASN A 202 48.60 6.72 -2.04
N MET A 203 49.72 7.36 -2.34
CA MET A 203 50.24 7.57 -3.70
C MET A 203 51.76 7.36 -3.75
N SER A 204 52.33 6.71 -2.73
CA SER A 204 53.76 6.55 -2.55
C SER A 204 54.20 5.13 -2.92
N ALA A 205 55.40 5.01 -3.47
CA ALA A 205 56.05 3.73 -3.76
C ALA A 205 57.39 3.65 -3.02
N VAL A 206 57.68 2.53 -2.36
CA VAL A 206 58.99 2.28 -1.76
C VAL A 206 59.86 1.47 -2.73
N LYS A 207 61.04 2.02 -3.05
CA LYS A 207 62.01 1.45 -3.98
C LYS A 207 63.29 1.07 -3.23
N ASP A 208 63.77 -0.13 -3.49
CA ASP A 208 65.07 -0.60 -3.02
C ASP A 208 66.21 0.01 -3.85
N THR A 209 67.37 0.30 -3.23
CA THR A 209 68.50 0.96 -3.91
C THR A 209 69.87 0.39 -3.56
N ASP A 210 70.30 0.46 -2.30
CA ASP A 210 71.63 -0.01 -1.85
C ASP A 210 71.49 -0.94 -0.64
N ARG A 211 72.58 -1.67 -0.31
CA ARG A 211 72.67 -2.59 0.85
C ARG A 211 72.20 -2.05 2.22
N ARG A 212 72.02 -0.73 2.38
CA ARG A 212 71.46 -0.08 3.58
C ARG A 212 70.51 1.09 3.26
N ALA A 213 70.14 1.31 2.00
CA ALA A 213 69.42 2.52 1.59
C ALA A 213 68.20 2.21 0.71
N PHE A 214 67.12 2.96 0.95
CA PHE A 214 65.86 2.86 0.22
C PHE A 214 65.27 4.23 -0.08
N GLU A 215 64.42 4.30 -1.10
CA GLU A 215 63.78 5.52 -1.58
C GLU A 215 62.26 5.43 -1.47
N LEU A 216 61.66 6.29 -0.64
CA LEU A 216 60.22 6.51 -0.63
C LEU A 216 59.88 7.59 -1.66
N ILE A 217 59.29 7.16 -2.77
CA ILE A 217 58.92 7.99 -3.92
C ILE A 217 57.48 8.45 -3.75
N THR A 218 57.27 9.75 -3.55
CA THR A 218 55.94 10.38 -3.61
C THR A 218 55.77 11.10 -4.96
N PRO A 219 54.55 11.43 -5.42
CA PRO A 219 54.34 12.16 -6.69
C PRO A 219 54.99 13.55 -6.75
N TYR A 220 55.41 14.07 -5.58
CA TYR A 220 55.90 15.43 -5.41
C TYR A 220 57.38 15.51 -5.01
N LYS A 221 57.95 14.42 -4.49
CA LYS A 221 59.32 14.33 -3.97
C LYS A 221 59.72 12.89 -3.61
N THR A 222 60.95 12.51 -3.92
CA THR A 222 61.60 11.31 -3.36
C THR A 222 62.30 11.61 -2.03
N PHE A 223 62.26 10.66 -1.09
CA PHE A 223 62.96 10.69 0.19
C PHE A 223 63.88 9.46 0.27
N ARG A 224 65.20 9.68 0.21
CA ARG A 224 66.20 8.61 0.35
C ARG A 224 66.63 8.48 1.81
N PHE A 225 66.37 7.31 2.39
CA PHE A 225 66.72 6.96 3.76
C PHE A 225 67.85 5.94 3.78
N ILE A 226 68.68 5.99 4.83
CA ILE A 226 69.75 5.03 5.10
C ILE A 226 69.54 4.47 6.51
N ALA A 227 69.51 3.14 6.62
CA ALA A 227 69.42 2.40 7.88
C ALA A 227 70.80 1.98 8.40
N GLU A 228 70.87 1.51 9.65
CA GLU A 228 72.14 1.22 10.31
C GLU A 228 72.78 -0.09 9.81
N SER A 229 71.96 -1.13 9.60
CA SER A 229 72.32 -2.42 8.98
C SER A 229 71.50 -2.71 7.72
N GLY A 230 71.83 -3.78 7.00
CA GLY A 230 71.03 -4.25 5.87
C GLY A 230 69.72 -4.90 6.31
N GLU A 231 69.74 -5.67 7.40
CA GLU A 231 68.56 -6.31 8.00
C GLU A 231 67.52 -5.27 8.42
N ALA A 232 67.95 -4.22 9.12
CA ALA A 232 67.09 -3.10 9.49
C ALA A 232 66.53 -2.35 8.27
N LYS A 233 67.25 -2.32 7.14
CA LYS A 233 66.72 -1.78 5.87
C LYS A 233 65.59 -2.64 5.32
N GLU A 234 65.64 -3.97 5.46
CA GLU A 234 64.54 -4.84 5.00
C GLU A 234 63.29 -4.66 5.88
N GLU A 235 63.46 -4.63 7.21
CA GLU A 235 62.39 -4.31 8.16
C GLU A 235 61.72 -2.97 7.83
N TRP A 236 62.52 -1.93 7.58
CA TRP A 236 62.01 -0.62 7.19
C TRP A 236 61.30 -0.63 5.82
N VAL A 237 61.83 -1.33 4.82
CA VAL A 237 61.17 -1.43 3.51
C VAL A 237 59.84 -2.18 3.63
N GLU A 238 59.76 -3.26 4.41
CA GLU A 238 58.53 -4.02 4.55
C GLU A 238 57.49 -3.27 5.39
N ALA A 239 57.88 -2.59 6.49
CA ALA A 239 56.99 -1.69 7.22
C ALA A 239 56.46 -0.55 6.33
N MET A 240 57.28 -0.04 5.40
CA MET A 240 56.87 0.96 4.41
C MET A 240 55.94 0.36 3.34
N ARG A 241 56.15 -0.90 2.90
CA ARG A 241 55.22 -1.60 1.99
C ARG A 241 53.88 -1.87 2.65
N SER A 242 53.86 -2.39 3.88
CA SER A 242 52.63 -2.59 4.66
C SER A 242 51.87 -1.28 4.81
N SER A 243 52.56 -0.20 5.19
CA SER A 243 51.94 1.13 5.31
C SER A 243 51.51 1.73 3.95
N ILE A 244 52.16 1.39 2.83
CA ILE A 244 51.67 1.74 1.49
C ILE A 244 50.38 0.97 1.18
N ASN A 245 50.39 -0.35 1.35
CA ASN A 245 49.23 -1.22 1.12
C ASN A 245 48.04 -0.81 2.01
N GLU A 246 48.28 -0.51 3.30
CA GLU A 246 47.28 -0.06 4.27
C GLU A 246 46.87 1.42 4.12
N SER A 247 47.60 2.22 3.35
CA SER A 247 47.17 3.58 2.99
C SER A 247 46.36 3.64 1.69
N PHE A 248 46.58 2.69 0.78
CA PHE A 248 45.57 2.30 -0.19
C PHE A 248 44.37 1.69 0.54
N SER A 249 44.59 0.87 1.58
CA SER A 249 43.57 0.31 2.49
C SER A 249 42.98 1.36 3.46
N SER A 250 42.28 2.33 2.87
CA SER A 250 41.73 3.53 3.52
C SER A 250 40.71 3.25 4.63
N HIS A 251 41.23 2.95 5.82
CA HIS A 251 40.43 2.81 7.04
C HIS A 251 39.66 4.11 7.42
N GLU A 252 39.89 5.24 6.74
CA GLU A 252 39.04 6.44 6.81
C GLU A 252 37.60 6.14 6.37
N VAL A 253 37.42 5.43 5.25
CA VAL A 253 36.11 4.99 4.74
C VAL A 253 35.49 3.97 5.69
N ALA A 254 36.26 2.95 6.08
CA ALA A 254 35.80 1.93 7.02
C ALA A 254 35.36 2.54 8.35
N LYS A 255 36.14 3.46 8.94
CA LYS A 255 35.77 4.18 10.18
C LYS A 255 34.55 5.08 10.02
N LYS A 256 34.40 5.78 8.88
CA LYS A 256 33.16 6.53 8.56
C LYS A 256 31.97 5.57 8.57
N ILE A 257 32.01 4.51 7.77
CA ILE A 257 30.89 3.57 7.60
C ILE A 257 30.57 2.81 8.91
N TRP A 258 31.59 2.39 9.66
CA TRP A 258 31.46 1.78 11.00
C TRP A 258 31.06 2.76 12.11
N SER A 259 30.86 4.06 11.83
CA SER A 259 30.27 4.97 12.84
C SER A 259 28.85 4.53 13.19
N VAL A 260 28.09 4.07 12.19
CA VAL A 260 26.81 3.37 12.34
C VAL A 260 27.04 1.99 12.96
N GLU A 261 26.35 1.70 14.07
CA GLU A 261 26.57 0.48 14.88
C GLU A 261 26.32 -0.81 14.09
N SER A 262 25.25 -0.86 13.29
CA SER A 262 24.88 -2.03 12.46
C SER A 262 25.93 -2.38 11.40
N ASN A 263 26.64 -1.38 10.86
CA ASN A 263 27.72 -1.57 9.90
C ASN A 263 28.98 -2.22 10.53
N ARG A 264 29.09 -2.27 11.87
CA ARG A 264 30.21 -2.94 12.56
C ARG A 264 30.12 -4.46 12.54
N PHE A 265 29.04 -5.04 12.02
CA PHE A 265 28.82 -6.47 11.93
C PHE A 265 28.39 -6.86 10.51
N CYS A 266 28.95 -7.96 9.97
CA CYS A 266 28.64 -8.47 8.64
C CYS A 266 27.13 -8.67 8.43
N ALA A 267 26.59 -8.11 7.33
CA ALA A 267 25.17 -8.12 6.99
C ALA A 267 24.51 -9.51 6.89
N ASP A 268 25.32 -10.57 6.73
CA ASP A 268 24.83 -11.94 6.46
C ASP A 268 25.02 -12.88 7.64
N CYS A 269 26.12 -12.74 8.39
CA CYS A 269 26.55 -13.71 9.40
C CYS A 269 27.02 -13.09 10.72
N GLY A 270 26.85 -11.77 10.91
CA GLY A 270 27.14 -11.07 12.18
C GLY A 270 28.62 -11.01 12.58
N LYS A 271 29.58 -11.46 11.76
CA LYS A 271 31.02 -11.36 12.07
C LYS A 271 31.44 -9.89 12.15
N ALA A 272 32.05 -9.49 13.27
CA ALA A 272 32.44 -8.10 13.55
C ALA A 272 33.51 -7.55 12.58
N GLN A 273 33.56 -6.22 12.48
CA GLN A 273 34.46 -5.40 11.66
C GLN A 273 34.57 -5.86 10.19
N PRO A 274 33.45 -5.86 9.44
CA PRO A 274 33.45 -6.21 8.02
C PRO A 274 34.23 -5.17 7.18
N LYS A 275 35.31 -5.62 6.51
CA LYS A 275 36.23 -4.81 5.70
C LYS A 275 35.86 -4.68 4.21
N TRP A 276 34.76 -5.31 3.78
CA TRP A 276 34.29 -5.32 2.38
C TRP A 276 32.83 -4.84 2.31
N ALA A 277 32.38 -4.42 1.14
CA ALA A 277 30.97 -4.12 0.87
C ALA A 277 30.55 -4.65 -0.50
N ALA A 278 29.29 -5.06 -0.63
CA ALA A 278 28.65 -5.26 -1.92
C ALA A 278 27.92 -3.96 -2.27
N ILE A 279 28.55 -3.14 -3.12
CA ILE A 279 28.30 -1.69 -3.15
C ILE A 279 26.95 -1.33 -3.76
N ASN A 280 26.46 -2.13 -4.71
CA ASN A 280 25.15 -1.97 -5.33
C ASN A 280 24.00 -2.44 -4.41
N LEU A 281 24.28 -3.42 -3.55
CA LEU A 281 23.35 -3.99 -2.57
C LEU A 281 23.28 -3.17 -1.27
N CYS A 282 24.13 -2.14 -1.11
CA CYS A 282 24.27 -1.29 0.08
C CYS A 282 24.61 -2.01 1.40
N VAL A 283 25.28 -3.17 1.32
CA VAL A 283 25.66 -3.99 2.50
C VAL A 283 27.17 -4.10 2.71
N VAL A 284 27.57 -4.13 3.97
CA VAL A 284 28.94 -4.27 4.49
C VAL A 284 29.13 -5.69 5.04
N ILE A 285 30.11 -6.41 4.49
CA ILE A 285 30.27 -7.86 4.62
C ILE A 285 31.69 -8.27 5.03
N CYS A 286 31.80 -9.35 5.81
CA CYS A 286 33.11 -9.89 6.18
C CYS A 286 33.73 -10.68 5.02
N GLU A 287 35.05 -10.81 5.02
CA GLU A 287 35.82 -11.45 3.94
C GLU A 287 35.29 -12.84 3.49
N PRO A 288 34.92 -13.80 4.37
CA PRO A 288 34.29 -15.05 3.93
C PRO A 288 32.98 -14.87 3.14
N CYS A 289 32.12 -13.92 3.53
CA CYS A 289 30.93 -13.60 2.74
C CYS A 289 31.29 -12.86 1.45
N ALA A 290 32.32 -11.99 1.49
CA ALA A 290 32.83 -11.28 0.32
C ALA A 290 33.43 -12.22 -0.76
N VAL A 291 33.84 -13.44 -0.40
CA VAL A 291 34.20 -14.49 -1.36
C VAL A 291 32.96 -15.02 -2.08
N GLU A 292 31.94 -15.49 -1.35
CA GLU A 292 30.72 -16.03 -2.00
C GLU A 292 29.95 -14.94 -2.79
N HIS A 293 29.96 -13.70 -2.30
CA HIS A 293 29.44 -12.54 -3.03
C HIS A 293 30.18 -12.24 -4.35
N ARG A 294 31.41 -12.73 -4.56
CA ARG A 294 32.09 -12.70 -5.86
C ARG A 294 31.68 -13.88 -6.75
N HIS A 295 31.39 -15.04 -6.17
CA HIS A 295 30.88 -16.21 -6.89
C HIS A 295 29.50 -15.93 -7.54
N LEU A 296 28.68 -15.04 -6.96
CA LEU A 296 27.43 -14.56 -7.59
C LEU A 296 27.64 -13.73 -8.87
N GLY A 297 28.85 -13.23 -9.13
CA GLY A 297 29.15 -12.33 -10.25
C GLY A 297 28.81 -10.85 -9.99
N SER A 298 29.51 -9.96 -10.69
CA SER A 298 29.37 -8.50 -10.58
C SER A 298 28.03 -7.94 -11.09
N ASN A 299 27.29 -8.74 -11.85
CA ASN A 299 25.91 -8.47 -12.24
C ASN A 299 24.93 -8.67 -11.07
N ILE A 300 25.28 -9.39 -10.01
CA ILE A 300 24.42 -9.53 -8.81
C ILE A 300 25.02 -8.73 -7.65
N SER A 301 26.32 -8.87 -7.41
CA SER A 301 27.02 -8.32 -6.25
C SER A 301 28.38 -7.72 -6.63
N LYS A 302 28.46 -6.39 -6.60
CA LYS A 302 29.66 -5.61 -6.90
C LYS A 302 30.51 -5.47 -5.63
N VAL A 303 31.35 -6.47 -5.35
CA VAL A 303 32.19 -6.51 -4.15
C VAL A 303 33.38 -5.56 -4.26
N GLN A 304 33.48 -4.60 -3.34
CA GLN A 304 34.64 -3.73 -3.18
C GLN A 304 35.17 -3.77 -1.74
N SER A 305 36.45 -3.45 -1.57
CA SER A 305 37.02 -3.25 -0.25
C SER A 305 36.56 -1.90 0.30
N LEU A 306 36.12 -1.83 1.56
CA LEU A 306 35.96 -0.52 2.23
C LEU A 306 37.27 0.24 2.28
N GLU A 307 38.36 -0.51 2.29
CA GLU A 307 39.70 0.00 2.48
C GLU A 307 40.33 0.35 1.13
N ALA A 308 40.56 -0.64 0.25
CA ALA A 308 41.59 -0.55 -0.80
C ALA A 308 41.38 0.47 -1.95
N ASP A 309 40.19 1.05 -2.16
CA ASP A 309 39.91 1.86 -3.37
C ASP A 309 39.32 3.26 -3.08
N LYS A 310 40.20 4.27 -3.02
CA LYS A 310 39.84 5.69 -2.87
C LYS A 310 39.15 6.32 -4.11
N LYS A 311 38.95 5.60 -5.23
CA LYS A 311 38.18 6.09 -6.39
C LYS A 311 36.72 5.63 -6.36
N VAL A 312 36.43 4.48 -5.73
CA VAL A 312 35.07 3.98 -5.53
C VAL A 312 34.35 4.77 -4.44
N TRP A 313 35.03 5.06 -3.34
CA TRP A 313 34.42 5.67 -2.15
C TRP A 313 34.36 7.19 -2.23
N THR A 314 33.35 7.69 -2.95
CA THR A 314 32.96 9.11 -2.98
C THR A 314 32.29 9.53 -1.67
N ASP A 315 32.26 10.83 -1.34
CA ASP A 315 31.60 11.28 -0.09
C ASP A 315 30.09 11.05 -0.10
N GLU A 316 29.43 11.17 -1.26
CA GLU A 316 28.03 10.83 -1.50
C GLU A 316 27.77 9.32 -1.38
N PHE A 317 28.68 8.46 -1.88
CA PHE A 317 28.53 7.01 -1.74
C PHE A 317 28.84 6.52 -0.33
N ILE A 318 29.72 7.22 0.40
CA ILE A 318 29.87 7.04 1.85
C ILE A 318 28.58 7.47 2.57
N GLN A 319 27.97 8.60 2.20
CA GLN A 319 26.68 9.02 2.76
C GLN A 319 25.55 8.01 2.49
N LEU A 320 25.52 7.38 1.31
CA LEU A 320 24.59 6.28 1.02
C LEU A 320 24.75 5.11 2.01
N PHE A 321 25.99 4.73 2.35
CA PHE A 321 26.29 3.70 3.34
C PHE A 321 26.10 4.13 4.81
N LEU A 322 26.05 5.44 5.09
CA LEU A 322 25.66 6.00 6.39
C LEU A 322 24.14 6.07 6.56
N LEU A 323 23.39 6.28 5.47
CA LEU A 323 21.94 6.42 5.47
C LEU A 323 21.20 5.07 5.38
N LEU A 324 21.69 4.16 4.52
CA LEU A 324 21.12 2.82 4.34
C LEU A 324 21.85 1.81 5.24
N GLY A 325 23.05 1.41 4.82
CA GLY A 325 23.90 0.45 5.54
C GLY A 325 23.22 -0.87 5.89
N ASN A 326 23.84 -1.63 6.80
CA ASN A 326 23.43 -2.99 7.18
C ASN A 326 22.11 -3.07 7.92
N GLU A 327 21.58 -1.97 8.44
CA GLU A 327 20.27 -1.93 9.08
C GLU A 327 19.17 -1.79 8.03
N GLN A 328 19.12 -0.68 7.30
CA GLN A 328 18.06 -0.45 6.33
C GLN A 328 18.14 -1.42 5.14
N ALA A 329 19.35 -1.77 4.68
CA ALA A 329 19.50 -2.77 3.63
C ALA A 329 19.05 -4.16 4.09
N ASN A 330 19.06 -4.51 5.38
CA ASN A 330 18.46 -5.75 5.88
C ASN A 330 16.97 -5.62 6.22
N VAL A 331 16.45 -4.43 6.52
CA VAL A 331 14.99 -4.16 6.50
C VAL A 331 14.41 -4.47 5.12
N PHE A 332 15.20 -4.29 4.05
CA PHE A 332 14.92 -4.86 2.73
C PHE A 332 15.33 -6.35 2.61
N TRP A 333 16.62 -6.66 2.45
CA TRP A 333 17.14 -7.97 2.04
C TRP A 333 16.91 -9.14 3.00
N ALA A 334 16.69 -8.87 4.28
CA ALA A 334 16.48 -9.90 5.32
C ALA A 334 15.11 -9.80 5.99
N ALA A 335 14.19 -9.00 5.42
CA ALA A 335 12.84 -8.78 5.92
C ALA A 335 12.17 -10.09 6.37
N ASN A 336 12.15 -11.06 5.46
CA ASN A 336 11.35 -12.28 5.56
C ASN A 336 12.18 -13.51 5.97
N MET A 337 13.39 -13.26 6.47
CA MET A 337 14.34 -14.29 6.89
C MET A 337 13.86 -15.00 8.18
N PRO A 338 13.61 -16.32 8.14
CA PRO A 338 13.30 -17.08 9.35
C PRO A 338 14.51 -17.11 10.30
N PRO A 339 14.35 -17.06 11.63
CA PRO A 339 15.47 -17.11 12.57
C PRO A 339 16.38 -18.34 12.41
N GLY A 340 15.81 -19.49 12.01
CA GLY A 340 16.55 -20.73 11.75
C GLY A 340 17.36 -20.77 10.46
N ASN A 341 17.26 -19.75 9.60
CA ASN A 341 18.01 -19.64 8.34
C ASN A 341 19.21 -18.68 8.44
N ALA A 342 19.38 -17.93 9.54
CA ALA A 342 20.45 -16.95 9.67
C ALA A 342 21.84 -17.62 9.85
N LEU A 343 22.85 -17.13 9.11
CA LEU A 343 24.22 -17.62 9.25
C LEU A 343 24.87 -17.17 10.56
N SER A 344 25.88 -17.91 10.99
CA SER A 344 26.76 -17.55 12.10
C SER A 344 28.17 -17.19 11.61
N PRO A 345 29.02 -16.57 12.46
CA PRO A 345 30.44 -16.38 12.14
C PRO A 345 31.21 -17.68 11.88
N SER A 346 30.67 -18.85 12.27
CA SER A 346 31.28 -20.17 12.11
C SER A 346 30.61 -21.07 11.05
N SER A 347 29.60 -20.60 10.32
CA SER A 347 29.00 -21.35 9.20
C SER A 347 30.01 -21.63 8.09
N THR A 348 29.86 -22.77 7.40
CA THR A 348 30.77 -23.26 6.33
C THR A 348 30.64 -22.44 5.03
N SER A 349 31.49 -22.68 4.02
CA SER A 349 31.29 -22.06 2.70
C SER A 349 30.03 -22.56 2.00
N GLU A 350 29.68 -23.85 2.12
CA GLU A 350 28.45 -24.41 1.52
C GLU A 350 27.19 -23.76 2.12
N ASP A 351 27.15 -23.58 3.46
CA ASP A 351 26.10 -22.81 4.13
C ASP A 351 26.03 -21.36 3.61
N ARG A 352 27.20 -20.72 3.44
CA ARG A 352 27.32 -19.32 3.02
C ARG A 352 26.88 -19.12 1.58
N GLU A 353 27.38 -19.93 0.65
CA GLU A 353 27.03 -19.92 -0.77
C GLU A 353 25.52 -20.06 -0.94
N SER A 354 24.94 -21.10 -0.30
CA SER A 354 23.50 -21.37 -0.31
C SER A 354 22.69 -20.18 0.22
N PHE A 355 23.08 -19.62 1.38
CA PHE A 355 22.39 -18.47 1.97
C PHE A 355 22.56 -17.16 1.18
N ILE A 356 23.75 -16.89 0.65
CA ILE A 356 24.08 -15.63 -0.06
C ILE A 356 23.41 -15.63 -1.44
N SER A 357 23.40 -16.77 -2.15
CA SER A 357 22.56 -16.95 -3.33
C SER A 357 21.07 -16.80 -2.98
N ALA A 358 20.60 -17.48 -1.93
CA ALA A 358 19.21 -17.37 -1.48
C ALA A 358 18.76 -15.95 -1.14
N LYS A 359 19.65 -15.15 -0.51
CA LYS A 359 19.37 -13.78 -0.07
C LYS A 359 19.39 -12.78 -1.22
N TYR A 360 20.39 -12.85 -2.10
CA TYR A 360 20.65 -11.80 -3.10
C TYR A 360 20.45 -12.21 -4.56
N GLN A 361 20.73 -13.46 -4.95
CA GLN A 361 20.51 -13.94 -6.32
C GLN A 361 19.05 -14.32 -6.58
N GLU A 362 18.41 -14.97 -5.60
CA GLU A 362 16.98 -15.32 -5.65
C GLU A 362 16.09 -14.25 -5.01
N GLY A 363 16.64 -13.37 -4.17
CA GLY A 363 15.88 -12.37 -3.42
C GLY A 363 14.89 -12.98 -2.42
N ARG A 364 15.06 -14.25 -1.99
CA ARG A 364 14.04 -15.05 -1.27
C ARG A 364 13.53 -14.37 0.01
N TYR A 365 14.38 -13.61 0.68
CA TYR A 365 14.07 -12.98 1.97
C TYR A 365 13.74 -11.48 1.87
N ARG A 366 13.71 -10.89 0.67
CA ARG A 366 13.52 -9.43 0.49
C ARG A 366 12.14 -8.94 0.89
N CYS A 367 12.06 -7.65 1.23
CA CYS A 367 10.86 -6.84 1.16
C CYS A 367 10.34 -6.80 -0.28
N TYR A 368 9.04 -7.08 -0.48
CA TYR A 368 8.37 -6.90 -1.76
C TYR A 368 7.57 -5.59 -1.73
N HIS A 369 7.78 -4.73 -2.72
CA HIS A 369 7.03 -3.50 -2.93
C HIS A 369 5.62 -3.80 -3.48
N GLN A 370 4.64 -2.89 -3.28
CA GLN A 370 3.26 -3.09 -3.75
C GLN A 370 3.15 -3.38 -5.25
N HIS A 371 3.94 -2.67 -6.06
CA HIS A 371 3.92 -2.79 -7.52
C HIS A 371 4.82 -3.93 -8.03
N PHE A 372 5.38 -4.79 -7.17
CA PHE A 372 6.24 -5.90 -7.62
C PHE A 372 5.51 -6.78 -8.67
N GLY A 373 6.16 -7.00 -9.81
CA GLY A 373 5.56 -7.66 -10.99
C GLY A 373 4.83 -6.71 -11.96
N HIS A 374 4.55 -5.47 -11.58
CA HIS A 374 3.89 -4.44 -12.39
C HIS A 374 4.91 -3.37 -12.80
N GLN A 375 5.65 -3.67 -13.89
CA GLN A 375 6.80 -2.87 -14.35
C GLN A 375 6.49 -1.37 -14.49
N GLU A 376 5.38 -1.03 -15.15
CA GLU A 376 4.98 0.37 -15.41
C GLU A 376 4.65 1.12 -14.11
N GLU A 377 4.03 0.45 -13.13
CA GLU A 377 3.71 1.04 -11.83
C GLU A 377 4.98 1.23 -10.98
N LEU A 378 5.94 0.29 -11.03
CA LEU A 378 7.26 0.43 -10.41
C LEU A 378 8.07 1.60 -11.00
N ASN A 379 8.05 1.72 -12.32
CA ASN A 379 8.74 2.78 -13.06
C ASN A 379 8.14 4.17 -12.72
N ASN A 380 6.81 4.28 -12.71
CA ASN A 380 6.10 5.50 -12.30
C ASN A 380 6.38 5.85 -10.83
N ALA A 381 6.31 4.88 -9.92
CA ALA A 381 6.63 5.08 -8.50
C ALA A 381 8.08 5.54 -8.30
N LEU A 382 9.03 4.99 -9.05
CA LEU A 382 10.43 5.45 -9.06
C LEU A 382 10.53 6.91 -9.54
N CYS A 383 9.92 7.27 -10.67
CA CYS A 383 9.94 8.63 -11.19
C CYS A 383 9.25 9.66 -10.27
N MET A 384 8.26 9.23 -9.47
CA MET A 384 7.70 10.06 -8.40
C MET A 384 8.65 10.15 -7.20
N ASN A 385 9.23 9.04 -6.76
CA ASN A 385 10.08 8.99 -5.57
C ASN A 385 11.39 9.78 -5.73
N LEU A 386 11.95 9.83 -6.94
CA LEU A 386 13.17 10.59 -7.28
C LEU A 386 12.97 12.12 -7.29
N GLN A 387 11.75 12.60 -7.11
CA GLN A 387 11.46 14.02 -6.82
C GLN A 387 11.47 14.31 -5.30
N THR A 388 11.55 13.26 -4.49
CA THR A 388 11.71 13.27 -3.03
C THR A 388 13.08 12.73 -2.63
N ASN A 389 13.43 12.78 -1.34
CA ASN A 389 14.71 12.32 -0.82
C ASN A 389 14.69 10.90 -0.18
N ASP A 390 13.67 10.07 -0.45
CA ASP A 390 13.62 8.71 0.13
C ASP A 390 14.49 7.71 -0.65
N VAL A 391 15.72 7.55 -0.16
CA VAL A 391 16.72 6.65 -0.74
C VAL A 391 16.45 5.17 -0.41
N LEU A 392 15.69 4.87 0.66
CA LEU A 392 15.33 3.49 1.01
C LEU A 392 14.21 2.98 0.10
N GLU A 393 13.22 3.81 -0.18
CA GLU A 393 12.17 3.48 -1.15
C GLU A 393 12.76 3.31 -2.56
N THR A 394 13.76 4.12 -2.96
CA THR A 394 14.50 3.90 -4.20
C THR A 394 15.20 2.52 -4.24
N LEU A 395 15.80 2.07 -3.12
CA LEU A 395 16.38 0.72 -3.03
C LEU A 395 15.31 -0.37 -3.14
N CYS A 396 14.18 -0.19 -2.44
CA CYS A 396 13.05 -1.11 -2.46
C CYS A 396 12.48 -1.28 -3.88
N LEU A 397 12.24 -0.17 -4.59
CA LEU A 397 11.71 -0.13 -5.95
C LEU A 397 12.63 -0.88 -6.93
N VAL A 398 13.91 -0.52 -6.99
CA VAL A 398 14.89 -1.10 -7.94
C VAL A 398 15.01 -2.61 -7.74
N PHE A 399 15.23 -3.07 -6.50
CA PHE A 399 15.33 -4.51 -6.24
C PHE A 399 13.98 -5.24 -6.19
N CYS A 400 12.87 -4.54 -6.44
CA CYS A 400 11.55 -5.10 -6.74
C CYS A 400 11.19 -5.12 -8.23
N GLY A 401 12.08 -4.69 -9.12
CA GLY A 401 11.85 -4.69 -10.56
C GLY A 401 11.79 -3.31 -11.20
N ALA A 402 11.81 -2.21 -10.45
CA ALA A 402 11.74 -0.88 -11.06
C ALA A 402 12.94 -0.67 -11.98
N ASP A 403 12.65 -0.22 -13.20
CA ASP A 403 13.66 0.08 -14.18
C ASP A 403 14.42 1.34 -13.77
N VAL A 404 15.70 1.15 -13.44
CA VAL A 404 16.69 2.21 -13.16
C VAL A 404 16.85 3.21 -14.33
N HIS A 405 16.25 2.91 -15.49
CA HIS A 405 16.44 3.62 -16.75
C HIS A 405 15.14 4.07 -17.45
N CYS A 406 13.97 3.99 -16.80
CA CYS A 406 12.69 4.19 -17.48
C CYS A 406 12.44 5.62 -17.99
N ASP A 407 11.66 5.73 -19.07
CA ASP A 407 11.14 7.03 -19.56
C ASP A 407 10.32 7.70 -18.45
N THR A 408 10.77 8.88 -18.04
CA THR A 408 10.16 9.67 -16.97
C THR A 408 8.92 10.44 -17.41
N GLY A 409 8.60 10.42 -18.71
CA GLY A 409 7.60 11.27 -19.35
C GLY A 409 8.03 12.74 -19.47
N CYS A 410 9.23 13.10 -19.01
CA CYS A 410 9.75 14.47 -19.04
C CYS A 410 10.84 14.64 -20.10
N SER A 411 10.48 15.25 -21.23
CA SER A 411 11.41 15.52 -22.36
C SER A 411 12.67 16.36 -22.02
N ALA A 412 12.76 16.94 -20.83
CA ALA A 412 13.96 17.62 -20.33
C ALA A 412 14.91 16.69 -19.53
N PHE A 413 14.38 15.62 -18.92
CA PHE A 413 15.08 14.72 -18.01
C PHE A 413 14.64 13.26 -18.30
N PRO A 414 15.00 12.69 -19.46
CA PRO A 414 14.37 11.48 -19.99
C PRO A 414 14.69 10.19 -19.22
N THR A 415 15.74 10.19 -18.39
CA THR A 415 16.18 9.04 -17.58
C THR A 415 15.91 9.29 -16.08
N PRO A 416 15.77 8.24 -15.24
CA PRO A 416 15.57 8.41 -13.80
C PRO A 416 16.77 9.07 -13.11
N ILE A 417 18.01 8.83 -13.60
CA ILE A 417 19.22 9.49 -13.09
C ILE A 417 19.20 10.99 -13.41
N SER A 418 18.92 11.40 -14.66
CA SER A 418 18.81 12.83 -15.00
C SER A 418 17.67 13.54 -14.27
N LEU A 419 16.56 12.82 -14.01
CA LEU A 419 15.47 13.33 -13.17
C LEU A 419 15.93 13.55 -11.72
N ALA A 420 16.56 12.55 -11.10
CA ALA A 420 17.11 12.67 -9.75
C ALA A 420 18.10 13.83 -9.62
N GLU A 421 18.99 14.02 -10.59
CA GLU A 421 19.93 15.15 -10.60
C GLU A 421 19.22 16.49 -10.76
N SER A 422 18.17 16.59 -11.59
CA SER A 422 17.38 17.83 -11.74
C SER A 422 16.66 18.25 -10.45
N TYR A 423 16.28 17.28 -9.60
CA TYR A 423 15.70 17.50 -8.27
C TYR A 423 16.76 17.54 -7.14
N ASN A 424 18.05 17.55 -7.48
CA ASN A 424 19.21 17.58 -6.56
C ASN A 424 19.36 16.34 -5.65
N GLN A 425 18.77 15.21 -6.01
CA GLN A 425 18.79 13.95 -5.25
C GLN A 425 20.06 13.12 -5.51
N ALA A 426 21.22 13.70 -5.19
CA ALA A 426 22.53 13.12 -5.51
C ALA A 426 22.75 11.68 -5.00
N LEU A 427 22.20 11.33 -3.82
CA LEU A 427 22.33 9.98 -3.25
C LEU A 427 21.52 8.93 -4.03
N GLN A 428 20.35 9.30 -4.54
CA GLN A 428 19.51 8.41 -5.35
C GLN A 428 20.10 8.29 -6.76
N ALA A 429 20.57 9.38 -7.36
CA ALA A 429 21.32 9.34 -8.61
C ALA A 429 22.53 8.38 -8.50
N GLU A 430 23.31 8.44 -7.41
CA GLU A 430 24.44 7.54 -7.20
C GLU A 430 24.01 6.07 -6.99
N PHE A 431 22.97 5.81 -6.19
CA PHE A 431 22.45 4.45 -6.01
C PHE A 431 21.96 3.81 -7.32
N LEU A 432 21.27 4.59 -8.17
CA LEU A 432 20.81 4.15 -9.49
C LEU A 432 22.01 3.78 -10.38
N ARG A 433 23.03 4.64 -10.44
CA ARG A 433 24.28 4.42 -11.21
C ARG A 433 24.99 3.13 -10.83
N GLN A 434 25.01 2.82 -9.54
CA GLN A 434 25.65 1.60 -9.05
C GLN A 434 24.83 0.32 -9.36
N ASN A 435 23.57 0.45 -9.77
CA ASN A 435 22.66 -0.66 -10.12
C ASN A 435 22.30 -0.78 -11.60
N GLN A 436 22.76 0.12 -12.47
CA GLN A 436 22.50 0.12 -13.93
C GLN A 436 22.69 -1.23 -14.61
N ASN A 437 23.83 -1.87 -14.31
CA ASN A 437 24.25 -3.16 -14.84
C ASN A 437 24.06 -4.28 -13.78
N THR A 438 22.94 -4.26 -13.06
CA THR A 438 22.62 -5.26 -12.01
C THR A 438 21.37 -6.06 -12.40
N TYR A 439 21.51 -7.38 -12.43
CA TYR A 439 20.44 -8.33 -12.67
C TYR A 439 19.49 -8.35 -11.46
N ILE A 440 18.24 -7.93 -11.67
CA ILE A 440 17.23 -7.89 -10.62
C ILE A 440 16.83 -9.34 -10.26
N PRO A 441 16.76 -9.72 -8.97
CA PRO A 441 16.46 -11.10 -8.59
C PRO A 441 15.04 -11.48 -9.04
N SER A 442 14.93 -12.43 -9.97
CA SER A 442 13.68 -12.89 -10.56
C SER A 442 13.41 -14.37 -10.22
N PRO A 443 12.20 -14.75 -9.77
CA PRO A 443 11.91 -16.08 -9.25
C PRO A 443 11.67 -17.16 -10.34
N GLU A 444 12.33 -17.09 -11.50
CA GLU A 444 12.17 -18.06 -12.58
C GLU A 444 13.50 -18.57 -13.16
N LEU A 445 13.85 -19.81 -12.82
CA LEU A 445 14.62 -20.66 -13.73
C LEU A 445 14.23 -22.16 -13.69
N ARG A 446 13.08 -22.44 -14.33
CA ARG A 446 12.70 -23.72 -14.98
C ARG A 446 12.17 -24.88 -14.10
N HIS A 447 11.04 -25.41 -14.59
CA HIS A 447 10.51 -26.77 -14.40
C HIS A 447 10.01 -27.19 -13.01
N HIS A 448 8.87 -26.63 -12.59
CA HIS A 448 7.67 -27.46 -12.37
C HIS A 448 6.40 -26.65 -12.74
N VAL A 449 5.33 -27.35 -13.13
CA VAL A 449 4.08 -26.70 -13.56
C VAL A 449 3.26 -26.29 -12.33
N GLY A 450 3.15 -24.99 -12.08
CA GLY A 450 2.38 -24.41 -10.97
C GLY A 450 2.15 -22.91 -11.21
N LYS A 451 1.09 -22.36 -10.59
CA LYS A 451 0.75 -20.93 -10.71
C LYS A 451 1.87 -20.04 -10.15
N ALA A 452 2.05 -18.86 -10.75
CA ALA A 452 2.82 -17.78 -10.15
C ALA A 452 2.25 -17.41 -8.75
N PRO A 453 3.09 -17.02 -7.78
CA PRO A 453 2.64 -16.66 -6.45
C PRO A 453 2.00 -15.26 -6.41
N ASP A 454 0.87 -15.12 -5.72
CA ASP A 454 0.28 -13.80 -5.42
C ASP A 454 1.29 -12.89 -4.68
N ILE A 455 1.71 -11.79 -5.31
CA ILE A 455 2.37 -10.68 -4.61
C ILE A 455 1.30 -9.62 -4.29
N GLY A 456 1.22 -9.18 -3.03
CA GLY A 456 0.10 -8.32 -2.61
C GLY A 456 -0.11 -8.17 -1.11
N THR A 457 0.91 -7.69 -0.39
CA THR A 457 0.83 -7.01 0.93
C THR A 457 2.14 -6.25 1.14
N ALA A 458 2.17 -5.23 2.00
CA ALA A 458 3.43 -4.55 2.32
C ALA A 458 4.37 -5.43 3.15
N SER A 459 5.68 -5.30 2.94
CA SER A 459 6.67 -5.89 3.84
C SER A 459 6.80 -5.05 5.11
N ILE A 460 6.14 -5.48 6.19
CA ILE A 460 6.39 -4.97 7.54
C ILE A 460 6.96 -6.10 8.38
N THR A 461 8.04 -5.79 9.08
CA THR A 461 8.77 -6.77 9.88
C THR A 461 8.98 -6.24 11.29
N ARG A 462 8.83 -7.12 12.29
CA ARG A 462 8.96 -6.76 13.71
C ARG A 462 9.32 -7.98 14.55
N ARG A 463 10.18 -7.80 15.54
CA ARG A 463 10.63 -8.88 16.45
C ARG A 463 10.64 -8.36 17.89
N GLY A 464 10.36 -9.21 18.87
CA GLY A 464 10.29 -8.79 20.28
C GLY A 464 9.46 -9.73 21.15
N TYR A 465 9.40 -9.44 22.45
CA TYR A 465 8.59 -10.22 23.39
C TYR A 465 7.15 -9.69 23.49
N LEU A 466 6.19 -10.61 23.57
CA LEU A 466 4.79 -10.35 23.92
C LEU A 466 4.30 -11.38 24.95
N PHE A 467 3.29 -11.00 25.71
CA PHE A 467 2.63 -11.86 26.69
C PHE A 467 1.37 -12.46 26.10
N LYS A 468 1.18 -13.78 26.23
CA LYS A 468 0.17 -14.54 25.47
C LYS A 468 -0.50 -15.62 26.33
N THR A 469 -1.84 -15.68 26.27
CA THR A 469 -2.64 -16.77 26.86
C THR A 469 -2.80 -17.96 25.90
N GLY A 470 -3.49 -19.02 26.33
CA GLY A 470 -4.05 -20.02 25.41
C GLY A 470 -4.94 -19.36 24.33
N SER A 471 -4.91 -19.89 23.11
CA SER A 471 -5.83 -19.48 22.04
C SER A 471 -7.22 -20.09 22.25
N MET A 472 -8.28 -19.34 21.95
CA MET A 472 -9.67 -19.69 22.26
C MET A 472 -10.57 -19.68 21.02
N THR A 473 -11.79 -20.21 21.14
CA THR A 473 -12.85 -20.20 20.11
C THR A 473 -14.08 -19.39 20.53
N LYS A 474 -13.99 -18.66 21.65
CA LYS A 474 -15.04 -17.75 22.16
C LYS A 474 -14.40 -16.43 22.60
N PRO A 475 -15.11 -15.28 22.52
CA PRO A 475 -14.66 -14.01 23.06
C PRO A 475 -14.33 -14.08 24.55
N ILE A 476 -13.34 -13.30 24.99
CA ILE A 476 -12.92 -13.24 26.39
C ILE A 476 -13.76 -12.16 27.08
N THR A 477 -14.63 -12.58 27.99
CA THR A 477 -15.59 -11.71 28.71
C THR A 477 -15.23 -11.51 30.18
N THR A 478 -14.16 -12.15 30.66
CA THR A 478 -13.70 -12.15 32.05
C THR A 478 -12.25 -11.69 32.14
N ARG A 479 -11.88 -10.95 33.19
CA ARG A 479 -10.46 -10.70 33.51
C ARG A 479 -9.72 -12.03 33.66
N ARG A 480 -8.47 -12.05 33.20
CA ARG A 480 -7.48 -13.11 33.40
C ARG A 480 -6.53 -12.70 34.54
N ALA A 481 -5.95 -13.67 35.22
CA ALA A 481 -4.85 -13.41 36.16
C ALA A 481 -3.54 -13.15 35.36
N LYS A 482 -2.59 -12.37 35.89
CA LYS A 482 -1.35 -12.04 35.14
C LYS A 482 -0.49 -13.30 34.89
N GLU A 483 -0.64 -14.29 35.76
CA GLU A 483 -0.02 -15.61 35.75
C GLU A 483 -0.51 -16.50 34.59
N GLU A 484 -1.67 -16.20 33.99
CA GLU A 484 -2.17 -16.92 32.79
C GLU A 484 -1.47 -16.47 31.49
N PHE A 485 -0.70 -15.38 31.53
CA PHE A 485 0.00 -14.83 30.39
C PHE A 485 1.44 -15.35 30.32
N SER A 486 1.67 -16.31 29.42
CA SER A 486 3.02 -16.79 29.13
C SER A 486 3.78 -15.81 28.23
N GLN A 487 5.00 -15.43 28.61
CA GLN A 487 5.88 -14.64 27.73
C GLN A 487 6.29 -15.47 26.51
N ARG A 488 6.29 -14.85 25.32
CA ARG A 488 6.67 -15.46 24.04
C ARG A 488 7.53 -14.51 23.24
N TRP A 489 8.53 -15.06 22.55
CA TRP A 489 9.25 -14.33 21.52
C TRP A 489 8.40 -14.36 20.25
N CYS A 490 8.14 -13.20 19.65
CA CYS A 490 7.24 -13.05 18.51
C CYS A 490 8.00 -12.42 17.33
N THR A 491 7.66 -12.85 16.12
CA THR A 491 8.22 -12.34 14.86
C THR A 491 7.10 -12.14 13.84
N LEU A 492 6.99 -10.93 13.30
CA LEU A 492 6.18 -10.61 12.13
C LEU A 492 7.10 -10.50 10.90
N ASN A 493 6.72 -11.22 9.85
CA ASN A 493 7.31 -11.24 8.51
C ASN A 493 6.17 -11.02 7.47
N TYR A 494 6.50 -10.72 6.22
CA TYR A 494 5.57 -10.35 5.11
C TYR A 494 4.26 -11.15 5.04
N ASP A 495 4.29 -12.49 5.15
CA ASP A 495 3.06 -13.31 5.11
C ASP A 495 2.65 -13.89 6.47
N LYS A 496 3.42 -13.70 7.56
CA LYS A 496 3.32 -14.51 8.79
C LYS A 496 3.66 -13.77 10.08
N PHE A 497 2.84 -14.00 11.11
CA PHE A 497 3.15 -13.71 12.51
C PHE A 497 3.37 -15.05 13.24
N SER A 498 4.57 -15.28 13.75
CA SER A 498 4.96 -16.53 14.42
C SER A 498 5.44 -16.25 15.85
N TYR A 499 5.12 -17.15 16.78
CA TYR A 499 5.50 -17.03 18.19
C TYR A 499 6.19 -18.29 18.72
N TYR A 500 7.19 -18.07 19.56
CA TYR A 500 8.17 -19.05 20.06
C TYR A 500 8.23 -18.99 21.59
N ALA A 501 8.67 -20.08 22.23
CA ALA A 501 8.80 -20.14 23.69
C ALA A 501 9.82 -19.12 24.22
N ASN A 502 10.91 -18.89 23.47
CA ASN A 502 11.93 -17.87 23.66
C ASN A 502 12.70 -17.67 22.33
N GLU A 503 13.64 -16.72 22.32
CA GLU A 503 14.47 -16.33 21.17
C GLU A 503 15.32 -17.47 20.56
N LYS A 504 15.63 -18.55 21.32
CA LYS A 504 16.57 -19.63 20.94
C LYS A 504 15.88 -20.86 20.34
N ASN A 505 14.55 -20.88 20.31
CA ASN A 505 13.79 -21.97 19.71
C ASN A 505 13.72 -21.81 18.18
N SER A 506 14.24 -22.78 17.43
CA SER A 506 14.20 -22.78 15.96
C SER A 506 12.79 -23.02 15.39
N SER A 507 11.91 -23.72 16.12
CA SER A 507 10.54 -24.02 15.72
C SER A 507 9.50 -23.18 16.48
N PRO A 508 8.48 -22.61 15.80
CA PRO A 508 7.44 -21.82 16.44
C PRO A 508 6.42 -22.69 17.19
N ASN A 509 5.91 -22.18 18.31
CA ASN A 509 4.77 -22.74 19.04
C ASN A 509 3.41 -22.37 18.41
N GLY A 510 3.42 -21.52 17.38
CA GLY A 510 2.29 -21.25 16.50
C GLY A 510 2.62 -20.17 15.49
N GLU A 511 1.92 -20.21 14.37
CA GLU A 511 2.07 -19.32 13.22
C GLU A 511 0.67 -18.89 12.75
N LEU A 512 0.56 -17.65 12.31
CA LEU A 512 -0.65 -17.01 11.79
C LEU A 512 -0.30 -16.33 10.46
N LYS A 513 -0.88 -16.77 9.35
CA LYS A 513 -0.64 -16.07 8.07
C LYS A 513 -1.44 -14.77 8.00
N MET A 514 -0.89 -13.71 7.42
CA MET A 514 -1.58 -12.43 7.25
C MET A 514 -2.87 -12.59 6.43
N LYS A 515 -2.86 -13.44 5.39
CA LYS A 515 -4.07 -13.79 4.63
C LYS A 515 -5.16 -14.49 5.49
N GLU A 516 -4.82 -15.07 6.64
CA GLU A 516 -5.73 -15.73 7.60
C GLU A 516 -6.21 -14.83 8.75
N LEU A 517 -5.69 -13.59 8.90
CA LEU A 517 -6.20 -12.61 9.87
C LEU A 517 -7.51 -12.00 9.37
N ALA A 518 -8.57 -12.07 10.18
CA ALA A 518 -9.85 -11.43 9.90
C ALA A 518 -9.93 -10.00 10.50
N CYS A 519 -9.53 -9.86 11.77
CA CYS A 519 -9.59 -8.59 12.50
C CYS A 519 -8.50 -8.53 13.58
N LEU A 520 -7.96 -7.34 13.77
CA LEU A 520 -7.12 -6.93 14.90
C LEU A 520 -7.91 -5.92 15.75
N ALA A 521 -8.07 -6.20 17.03
CA ALA A 521 -8.82 -5.34 17.95
C ALA A 521 -7.96 -4.88 19.13
N VAL A 522 -7.97 -3.57 19.36
CA VAL A 522 -7.29 -2.90 20.48
C VAL A 522 -8.24 -2.86 21.67
N ASN A 523 -7.76 -3.20 22.86
CA ASN A 523 -8.58 -3.21 24.06
C ASN A 523 -8.29 -2.02 24.96
N PRO A 524 -9.31 -1.46 25.65
CA PRO A 524 -9.10 -0.56 26.78
C PRO A 524 -8.16 -1.17 27.83
N PRO A 525 -7.34 -0.37 28.51
CA PRO A 525 -6.43 -0.85 29.55
C PRO A 525 -7.12 -1.70 30.62
N GLU A 526 -6.42 -2.71 31.11
CA GLU A 526 -6.89 -3.70 32.09
C GLU A 526 -8.19 -4.47 31.77
N LYS A 527 -8.81 -4.34 30.57
CA LYS A 527 -10.03 -5.10 30.19
C LYS A 527 -9.90 -6.60 30.50
N HIS A 528 -8.73 -7.16 30.17
CA HIS A 528 -8.40 -8.57 30.35
C HIS A 528 -7.54 -8.85 31.59
N GLY A 529 -7.34 -7.88 32.50
CA GLY A 529 -6.49 -8.03 33.69
C GLY A 529 -4.99 -7.83 33.46
N TYR A 530 -4.61 -7.34 32.27
CA TYR A 530 -3.23 -7.00 31.89
C TYR A 530 -3.21 -5.55 31.34
N ALA A 531 -2.12 -4.81 31.59
CA ALA A 531 -2.03 -3.36 31.35
C ALA A 531 -2.48 -2.95 29.95
N HIS A 532 -1.82 -3.47 28.90
CA HIS A 532 -2.19 -3.21 27.52
C HIS A 532 -2.35 -4.53 26.75
N THR A 533 -3.44 -4.68 26.00
CA THR A 533 -3.79 -5.94 25.32
C THR A 533 -4.46 -5.73 23.96
N PHE A 534 -4.25 -6.69 23.05
CA PHE A 534 -4.90 -6.73 21.74
C PHE A 534 -5.31 -8.16 21.39
N GLU A 535 -6.35 -8.26 20.55
CA GLU A 535 -6.97 -9.50 20.12
C GLU A 535 -6.74 -9.68 18.62
N ILE A 536 -6.15 -10.82 18.21
CA ILE A 536 -6.10 -11.25 16.81
C ILE A 536 -7.20 -12.31 16.59
N TYR A 537 -8.09 -12.04 15.63
CA TYR A 537 -9.14 -12.95 15.18
C TYR A 537 -8.73 -13.58 13.84
N SER A 538 -8.73 -14.91 13.74
CA SER A 538 -8.50 -15.61 12.46
C SER A 538 -9.79 -15.87 11.69
N THR A 539 -9.69 -16.01 10.37
CA THR A 539 -10.80 -16.49 9.50
C THR A 539 -11.26 -17.89 9.87
N SER A 540 -10.42 -18.68 10.54
CA SER A 540 -10.75 -19.99 11.12
C SER A 540 -11.48 -19.93 12.48
N GLY A 541 -11.91 -18.74 12.94
CA GLY A 541 -12.71 -18.57 14.14
C GLY A 541 -11.93 -18.73 15.46
N ARG A 542 -10.60 -18.62 15.43
CA ARG A 542 -9.75 -18.63 16.62
C ARG A 542 -9.41 -17.20 17.06
N LEU A 543 -9.40 -17.02 18.38
CA LEU A 543 -9.02 -15.80 19.07
C LEU A 543 -7.66 -15.99 19.76
N TYR A 544 -6.76 -15.05 19.54
CA TYR A 544 -5.44 -15.00 20.16
C TYR A 544 -5.32 -13.67 20.94
N LEU A 545 -5.26 -13.75 22.26
CA LEU A 545 -4.98 -12.60 23.12
C LEU A 545 -3.47 -12.42 23.29
N PHE A 546 -3.01 -11.20 23.04
CA PHE A 546 -1.65 -10.75 23.32
C PHE A 546 -1.68 -9.48 24.20
N GLY A 547 -0.56 -9.20 24.86
CA GLY A 547 -0.34 -7.98 25.61
C GLY A 547 1.14 -7.64 25.80
N ALA A 548 1.38 -6.43 26.30
CA ALA A 548 2.70 -5.92 26.65
C ALA A 548 2.59 -5.07 27.93
N ASP A 549 3.70 -4.96 28.66
CA ASP A 549 3.80 -4.07 29.83
C ASP A 549 3.99 -2.59 29.43
N ASP A 550 4.40 -2.31 28.19
CA ASP A 550 4.62 -0.96 27.66
C ASP A 550 3.61 -0.58 26.55
N LEU A 551 3.21 0.69 26.56
CA LEU A 551 2.21 1.26 25.65
C LEU A 551 2.77 1.54 24.25
N LEU A 552 4.01 2.05 24.15
CA LEU A 552 4.60 2.35 22.84
C LEU A 552 4.84 1.04 22.07
N SER A 553 5.42 0.06 22.74
CA SER A 553 5.66 -1.28 22.20
C SER A 553 4.37 -1.98 21.76
N VAL A 554 3.27 -1.87 22.51
CA VAL A 554 1.98 -2.45 22.07
C VAL A 554 1.42 -1.72 20.85
N GLN A 555 1.48 -0.39 20.81
CA GLN A 555 1.00 0.42 19.68
C GLN A 555 1.80 0.11 18.41
N GLU A 556 3.13 0.00 18.56
CA GLU A 556 4.04 -0.41 17.49
C GLU A 556 3.73 -1.81 16.96
N TRP A 557 3.47 -2.80 17.84
CA TRP A 557 3.03 -4.13 17.41
C TRP A 557 1.67 -4.09 16.69
N ILE A 558 0.69 -3.35 17.21
CA ILE A 558 -0.65 -3.21 16.63
C ILE A 558 -0.57 -2.59 15.23
N LYS A 559 0.10 -1.43 15.08
CA LYS A 559 0.25 -0.75 13.79
C LYS A 559 1.07 -1.59 12.81
N SER A 560 2.12 -2.30 13.26
CA SER A 560 2.88 -3.21 12.38
C SER A 560 2.06 -4.40 11.89
N ILE A 561 1.31 -5.08 12.77
CA ILE A 561 0.44 -6.20 12.37
C ILE A 561 -0.64 -5.70 11.40
N ALA A 562 -1.28 -4.56 11.69
CA ALA A 562 -2.27 -3.96 10.81
C ALA A 562 -1.72 -3.67 9.41
N LYS A 563 -0.55 -3.01 9.31
CA LYS A 563 0.11 -2.74 8.01
C LYS A 563 0.47 -4.02 7.23
N ALA A 564 0.62 -5.16 7.89
CA ALA A 564 1.00 -6.43 7.25
C ALA A 564 -0.19 -7.25 6.71
N PHE A 565 -1.43 -7.04 7.18
CA PHE A 565 -2.62 -7.74 6.66
C PHE A 565 -3.63 -6.84 5.92
N ILE A 566 -3.48 -5.52 6.04
CA ILE A 566 -4.20 -4.52 5.24
C ILE A 566 -3.32 -4.14 4.03
N PRO A 567 -3.83 -4.12 2.78
CA PRO A 567 -3.05 -3.75 1.60
C PRO A 567 -2.73 -2.25 1.57
N LEU A 568 -1.72 -1.85 0.80
CA LEU A 568 -1.27 -0.45 0.73
C LEU A 568 -2.30 0.50 0.10
N SER A 569 -3.17 0.00 -0.79
CA SER A 569 -4.36 0.71 -1.26
C SER A 569 -5.33 1.11 -0.14
N ALA A 570 -5.20 0.52 1.05
CA ALA A 570 -5.92 0.83 2.27
C ALA A 570 -5.00 1.36 3.40
N GLY A 571 -3.82 1.92 3.06
CA GLY A 571 -2.85 2.42 4.03
C GLY A 571 -3.40 3.51 4.96
N ASP A 572 -4.22 4.43 4.42
CA ASP A 572 -4.90 5.51 5.15
C ASP A 572 -5.54 5.06 6.47
N ILE A 573 -6.29 3.96 6.40
CA ILE A 573 -7.12 3.49 7.52
C ILE A 573 -6.29 2.80 8.62
N VAL A 574 -5.03 2.47 8.34
CA VAL A 574 -4.06 1.93 9.31
C VAL A 574 -3.37 3.04 10.11
N CYS A 575 -3.25 4.24 9.53
CA CYS A 575 -2.68 5.39 10.22
C CYS A 575 -3.58 5.89 11.36
N MET A 576 -4.90 5.75 11.21
CA MET A 576 -5.93 6.12 12.20
C MET A 576 -5.75 5.39 13.55
N ASP A 577 -6.18 6.03 14.64
CA ASP A 577 -6.21 5.40 15.97
C ASP A 577 -7.53 4.65 16.16
N PHE A 578 -7.49 3.37 15.80
CA PHE A 578 -8.65 2.49 15.73
C PHE A 578 -8.83 1.64 16.99
N GLU A 579 -10.07 1.40 17.41
CA GLU A 579 -10.39 0.30 18.33
C GLU A 579 -10.39 -1.05 17.61
N ARG A 580 -10.74 -1.07 16.32
CA ARG A 580 -10.75 -2.28 15.48
C ARG A 580 -10.35 -1.97 14.05
N ILE A 581 -9.46 -2.79 13.49
CA ILE A 581 -9.17 -2.81 12.05
C ILE A 581 -9.32 -4.25 11.54
N GLY A 582 -9.81 -4.43 10.32
CA GLY A 582 -10.12 -5.77 9.80
C GLY A 582 -10.52 -5.76 8.34
N LYS A 583 -10.69 -6.96 7.79
CA LYS A 583 -11.35 -7.16 6.51
C LYS A 583 -12.78 -7.65 6.73
N LEU A 584 -13.73 -7.02 6.04
CA LEU A 584 -15.14 -7.41 6.03
C LEU A 584 -15.54 -7.73 4.59
N CYS A 585 -16.34 -8.77 4.43
CA CYS A 585 -17.03 -9.00 3.16
C CYS A 585 -18.11 -7.92 3.01
N TYR A 586 -17.91 -6.97 2.11
CA TYR A 586 -18.92 -5.99 1.73
C TYR A 586 -19.57 -6.40 0.41
N ARG A 587 -20.61 -5.66 0.05
CA ARG A 587 -21.44 -5.88 -1.12
C ARG A 587 -21.77 -4.52 -1.68
N ASP A 588 -21.09 -4.17 -2.77
CA ASP A 588 -21.36 -2.94 -3.50
C ASP A 588 -22.74 -3.01 -4.20
N GLU A 589 -23.32 -1.84 -4.49
CA GLU A 589 -24.59 -1.76 -5.22
C GLU A 589 -24.45 -2.27 -6.67
N LEU A 590 -23.22 -2.27 -7.22
CA LEU A 590 -22.92 -2.79 -8.55
C LEU A 590 -22.60 -4.29 -8.51
N ASN A 591 -21.63 -4.72 -7.69
CA ASN A 591 -21.12 -6.09 -7.72
C ASN A 591 -21.93 -7.05 -6.83
N VAL A 592 -23.16 -7.31 -7.28
CA VAL A 592 -24.22 -7.90 -6.45
C VAL A 592 -23.98 -9.40 -6.11
N ARG A 593 -23.23 -10.13 -6.93
CA ARG A 593 -23.09 -11.61 -6.82
C ARG A 593 -22.00 -12.00 -5.84
N ASP A 594 -20.79 -11.52 -6.08
CA ASP A 594 -19.57 -11.95 -5.39
C ASP A 594 -19.23 -10.99 -4.24
N PRO A 595 -19.21 -11.46 -2.97
CA PRO A 595 -18.92 -10.60 -1.83
C PRO A 595 -17.44 -10.17 -1.83
N GLN A 596 -17.19 -8.91 -2.15
CA GLN A 596 -15.84 -8.33 -2.19
C GLN A 596 -15.25 -8.13 -0.80
N VAL A 597 -13.93 -8.17 -0.71
CA VAL A 597 -13.20 -8.01 0.57
C VAL A 597 -12.75 -6.57 0.72
N GLY A 598 -13.46 -5.83 1.57
CA GLY A 598 -13.15 -4.44 1.89
C GLY A 598 -12.38 -4.38 3.21
N TYR A 599 -11.59 -3.33 3.37
CA TYR A 599 -10.75 -3.13 4.54
C TYR A 599 -11.32 -1.97 5.35
N PHE A 600 -11.51 -2.20 6.66
CA PHE A 600 -12.30 -1.33 7.51
C PHE A 600 -11.61 -1.04 8.83
N SER A 601 -11.67 0.22 9.26
CA SER A 601 -11.08 0.73 10.49
C SER A 601 -12.14 1.53 11.26
N LEU A 602 -12.46 1.08 12.47
CA LEU A 602 -13.35 1.76 13.39
C LEU A 602 -12.50 2.67 14.29
N ALA A 603 -12.78 3.97 14.25
CA ALA A 603 -12.19 4.98 15.12
C ALA A 603 -13.29 5.79 15.81
N GLY A 604 -13.59 5.44 17.06
CA GLY A 604 -14.64 6.03 17.89
C GLY A 604 -16.04 5.81 17.30
N THR A 605 -16.57 6.81 16.62
CA THR A 605 -17.88 6.75 15.94
C THR A 605 -17.79 6.76 14.42
N MET A 606 -16.59 6.79 13.85
CA MET A 606 -16.37 6.74 12.41
C MET A 606 -15.94 5.33 11.99
N LEU A 607 -16.61 4.78 10.99
CA LEU A 607 -16.17 3.58 10.28
C LEU A 607 -15.58 4.00 8.94
N HIS A 608 -14.26 3.87 8.82
CA HIS A 608 -13.49 4.21 7.63
C HIS A 608 -13.25 2.95 6.80
N GLY A 609 -13.81 2.89 5.59
CA GLY A 609 -13.68 1.79 4.65
C GLY A 609 -12.81 2.15 3.46
N SER A 610 -12.02 1.17 2.99
CA SER A 610 -11.24 1.20 1.77
C SER A 610 -11.60 -0.02 0.93
N LEU A 611 -12.08 0.21 -0.29
CA LEU A 611 -12.73 -0.79 -1.13
C LEU A 611 -11.82 -1.24 -2.30
N GLU A 612 -12.14 -2.35 -2.94
CA GLU A 612 -11.39 -2.82 -4.11
C GLU A 612 -11.54 -1.81 -5.26
N GLY A 613 -10.42 -1.31 -5.78
CA GLY A 613 -10.37 -0.17 -6.71
C GLY A 613 -9.97 1.17 -6.09
N GLY A 614 -9.75 1.23 -4.76
CA GLY A 614 -9.24 2.43 -4.08
C GLY A 614 -10.32 3.47 -3.73
N GLU A 615 -11.60 3.11 -3.85
CA GLU A 615 -12.69 3.97 -3.38
C GLU A 615 -12.75 3.97 -1.83
N ARG A 616 -12.87 5.16 -1.25
CA ARG A 616 -12.85 5.38 0.20
C ARG A 616 -14.23 5.80 0.72
N MET A 617 -14.68 5.13 1.78
CA MET A 617 -16.02 5.26 2.34
C MET A 617 -15.96 5.56 3.84
N ASP A 618 -16.15 6.83 4.21
CA ASP A 618 -16.14 7.27 5.61
C ASP A 618 -17.59 7.41 6.15
N ILE A 619 -18.02 6.48 7.02
CA ILE A 619 -19.36 6.44 7.61
C ILE A 619 -19.34 6.94 9.06
N ASP A 620 -20.12 7.97 9.37
CA ASP A 620 -20.41 8.36 10.76
C ASP A 620 -21.54 7.48 11.32
N LEU A 621 -21.23 6.61 12.28
CA LEU A 621 -22.18 5.69 12.89
C LEU A 621 -23.25 6.42 13.73
N ARG A 622 -23.08 7.71 14.05
CA ARG A 622 -24.15 8.53 14.64
C ARG A 622 -25.21 8.91 13.60
N LYS A 623 -24.86 9.00 12.32
CA LYS A 623 -25.83 9.18 11.23
C LYS A 623 -26.66 7.93 10.97
N LEU A 624 -26.20 6.74 11.41
CA LEU A 624 -27.04 5.55 11.49
C LEU A 624 -28.12 5.65 12.59
N ASN A 625 -27.87 6.39 13.68
CA ASN A 625 -28.93 6.79 14.62
C ASN A 625 -29.86 7.86 14.02
N GLU A 626 -29.35 8.79 13.20
CA GLU A 626 -30.20 9.75 12.46
C GLU A 626 -31.10 9.04 11.43
N LEU A 627 -30.59 7.97 10.79
CA LEU A 627 -31.34 7.15 9.83
C LEU A 627 -32.62 6.52 10.41
N CYS A 628 -32.66 6.25 11.73
CA CYS A 628 -33.90 5.80 12.39
C CYS A 628 -35.04 6.82 12.29
N ASN A 629 -34.74 8.13 12.22
CA ASN A 629 -35.74 9.18 11.98
C ASN A 629 -36.08 9.34 10.48
N ILE A 630 -35.10 9.07 9.59
CA ILE A 630 -35.22 9.22 8.13
C ILE A 630 -36.16 8.16 7.51
N LEU A 631 -36.45 7.05 8.19
CA LEU A 631 -37.46 6.06 7.76
C LEU A 631 -38.80 6.72 7.37
N SER A 632 -39.20 7.78 8.08
CA SER A 632 -40.42 8.57 7.79
C SER A 632 -40.40 9.36 6.47
N GLN A 633 -39.23 9.48 5.83
CA GLN A 633 -38.99 10.25 4.60
C GLN A 633 -38.54 9.37 3.42
N GLN A 634 -38.40 8.06 3.63
CA GLN A 634 -38.01 7.11 2.58
C GLN A 634 -39.15 6.81 1.61
N GLN A 635 -38.82 6.47 0.36
CA GLN A 635 -39.82 5.95 -0.57
C GLN A 635 -40.27 4.56 -0.10
N LEU A 636 -41.59 4.33 -0.11
CA LEU A 636 -42.20 3.07 0.33
C LEU A 636 -42.64 2.23 -0.87
N THR A 637 -42.65 0.91 -0.69
CA THR A 637 -43.30 -0.03 -1.60
C THR A 637 -44.82 0.03 -1.45
N HIS A 638 -45.54 -0.64 -2.35
CA HIS A 638 -47.00 -0.83 -2.26
C HIS A 638 -47.47 -1.57 -0.98
N LEU A 639 -46.54 -2.16 -0.22
CA LEU A 639 -46.80 -2.81 1.08
C LEU A 639 -46.42 -1.92 2.28
N ASN A 640 -46.14 -0.63 2.07
CA ASN A 640 -45.63 0.32 3.07
C ASN A 640 -44.28 -0.06 3.71
N VAL A 641 -43.50 -0.93 3.06
CA VAL A 641 -42.12 -1.25 3.46
C VAL A 641 -41.17 -0.22 2.83
N PRO A 642 -40.15 0.31 3.53
CA PRO A 642 -39.14 1.16 2.91
C PRO A 642 -38.44 0.44 1.74
N VAL A 643 -38.31 1.08 0.57
CA VAL A 643 -37.73 0.47 -0.63
C VAL A 643 -36.34 -0.10 -0.38
N ILE A 644 -35.52 0.55 0.44
CA ILE A 644 -34.19 0.03 0.82
C ILE A 644 -34.26 -1.33 1.55
N VAL A 645 -35.26 -1.55 2.42
CA VAL A 645 -35.43 -2.82 3.15
C VAL A 645 -35.88 -3.94 2.20
N ASP A 646 -36.79 -3.61 1.28
CA ASP A 646 -37.27 -4.51 0.22
C ASP A 646 -36.15 -4.92 -0.74
N CYS A 647 -35.36 -3.94 -1.22
CA CYS A 647 -34.18 -4.18 -2.06
C CYS A 647 -33.11 -5.02 -1.35
N CYS A 648 -32.77 -4.73 -0.09
CA CYS A 648 -31.80 -5.53 0.67
C CYS A 648 -32.29 -6.97 0.88
N SER A 649 -33.56 -7.16 1.25
CA SER A 649 -34.14 -8.50 1.44
C SER A 649 -34.22 -9.29 0.13
N GLY A 650 -34.57 -8.62 -0.98
CA GLY A 650 -34.62 -9.21 -2.32
C GLY A 650 -33.24 -9.58 -2.88
N TYR A 651 -32.23 -8.72 -2.68
CA TYR A 651 -30.82 -9.03 -2.94
C TYR A 651 -30.44 -10.30 -2.18
N ILE A 652 -30.61 -10.31 -0.86
CA ILE A 652 -30.16 -11.40 0.01
C ILE A 652 -30.86 -12.72 -0.33
N ALA A 653 -32.17 -12.69 -0.63
CA ALA A 653 -32.88 -13.89 -1.08
C ALA A 653 -32.33 -14.44 -2.41
N LYS A 654 -31.91 -13.57 -3.33
CA LYS A 654 -31.35 -13.99 -4.63
C LYS A 654 -29.89 -14.46 -4.56
N TYR A 655 -29.06 -13.90 -3.68
CA TYR A 655 -27.60 -14.09 -3.71
C TYR A 655 -26.95 -14.47 -2.37
N GLY A 656 -27.70 -14.57 -1.28
CA GLY A 656 -27.18 -14.96 0.03
C GLY A 656 -27.36 -16.44 0.37
N LEU A 657 -28.51 -17.02 0.00
CA LEU A 657 -28.95 -18.35 0.45
C LEU A 657 -28.06 -19.53 0.02
N THR A 658 -27.20 -19.35 -0.98
CA THR A 658 -26.30 -20.37 -1.54
C THR A 658 -24.83 -20.17 -1.17
N LEU A 659 -24.47 -19.07 -0.50
CA LEU A 659 -23.06 -18.74 -0.19
C LEU A 659 -22.66 -19.19 1.21
N GLU A 660 -21.63 -20.05 1.28
CA GLU A 660 -20.92 -20.31 2.53
C GLU A 660 -20.29 -19.00 3.07
N GLY A 661 -20.27 -18.84 4.39
CA GLY A 661 -19.78 -17.63 5.06
C GLY A 661 -20.89 -16.64 5.45
N ILE A 662 -21.90 -16.42 4.60
CA ILE A 662 -22.97 -15.44 4.87
C ILE A 662 -24.02 -16.01 5.85
N TYR A 663 -24.38 -17.28 5.68
CA TYR A 663 -25.33 -18.00 6.56
C TYR A 663 -24.70 -19.22 7.25
N ARG A 664 -23.37 -19.27 7.34
CA ARG A 664 -22.62 -20.37 7.99
C ARG A 664 -21.23 -19.86 8.39
N LYS A 665 -20.65 -20.15 9.57
CA LYS A 665 -20.95 -21.13 10.62
C LYS A 665 -20.76 -20.52 12.01
N SER A 666 -21.47 -21.07 13.00
CA SER A 666 -20.79 -21.64 14.18
C SER A 666 -21.62 -22.80 14.72
N GLY A 667 -21.01 -23.68 15.52
CA GLY A 667 -21.71 -24.83 16.07
C GLY A 667 -21.13 -25.27 17.41
N VAL A 668 -21.99 -25.47 18.40
CA VAL A 668 -21.69 -26.22 19.62
C VAL A 668 -22.88 -27.14 19.90
N ASN A 669 -22.68 -28.44 19.77
CA ASN A 669 -23.75 -29.44 19.89
C ASN A 669 -24.01 -29.82 21.36
N SER A 670 -24.21 -28.80 22.22
CA SER A 670 -24.38 -28.95 23.67
C SER A 670 -25.64 -28.26 24.24
N SER A 671 -26.35 -27.45 23.46
CA SER A 671 -27.62 -26.84 23.89
C SER A 671 -28.82 -27.76 23.64
N ILE A 672 -28.79 -28.53 22.54
CA ILE A 672 -29.89 -29.42 22.13
C ILE A 672 -30.11 -30.54 23.16
N THR A 673 -29.04 -31.09 23.72
CA THR A 673 -29.12 -32.11 24.80
C THR A 673 -29.80 -31.57 26.04
N THR A 674 -29.43 -30.38 26.49
CA THR A 674 -30.07 -29.70 27.64
C THR A 674 -31.53 -29.34 27.35
N LEU A 675 -31.85 -28.92 26.11
CA LEU A 675 -33.23 -28.69 25.71
C LEU A 675 -34.06 -29.97 25.76
N LEU A 676 -33.51 -31.10 25.27
CA LEU A 676 -34.14 -32.42 25.34
C LEU A 676 -34.33 -32.91 26.78
N GLU A 677 -33.44 -32.59 27.70
CA GLU A 677 -33.60 -32.92 29.13
C GLU A 677 -34.70 -32.09 29.78
N VAL A 678 -34.79 -30.79 29.50
CA VAL A 678 -35.92 -29.95 29.96
C VAL A 678 -37.25 -30.42 29.37
N PHE A 679 -37.28 -30.75 28.07
CA PHE A 679 -38.48 -31.25 27.39
C PHE A 679 -38.92 -32.64 27.88
N ARG A 680 -38.00 -33.43 28.44
CA ARG A 680 -38.28 -34.72 29.11
C ARG A 680 -38.70 -34.56 30.58
N GLN A 681 -38.47 -33.40 31.20
CA GLN A 681 -38.84 -33.15 32.60
C GLN A 681 -40.25 -32.57 32.76
N ASP A 682 -40.64 -31.54 31.98
CA ASP A 682 -42.02 -31.06 31.95
C ASP A 682 -42.40 -30.40 30.61
N ALA A 683 -42.97 -31.18 29.70
CA ALA A 683 -43.47 -30.71 28.41
C ALA A 683 -44.81 -29.93 28.48
N ARG A 684 -45.41 -29.71 29.66
CA ARG A 684 -46.76 -29.13 29.80
C ARG A 684 -46.79 -27.65 30.17
N ARG A 685 -45.63 -26.98 30.26
CA ARG A 685 -45.52 -25.67 30.93
C ARG A 685 -45.31 -24.44 30.05
N VAL A 686 -45.52 -24.54 28.74
CA VAL A 686 -45.53 -23.39 27.81
C VAL A 686 -46.71 -23.46 26.85
N GLU A 687 -47.79 -22.72 27.15
CA GLU A 687 -48.87 -22.47 26.18
C GLU A 687 -48.48 -21.30 25.27
N VAL A 688 -48.07 -21.62 24.04
CA VAL A 688 -47.60 -20.66 23.04
C VAL A 688 -48.71 -19.70 22.57
N SER A 689 -49.97 -20.16 22.58
CA SER A 689 -51.14 -19.45 22.03
C SER A 689 -51.42 -18.09 22.67
N GLN A 690 -51.17 -17.90 23.96
CA GLN A 690 -51.41 -16.60 24.61
C GLN A 690 -50.39 -15.53 24.20
N ARG A 691 -49.14 -15.92 23.90
CA ARG A 691 -48.10 -14.96 23.45
C ARG A 691 -48.39 -14.43 22.05
N ALA A 692 -48.86 -15.28 21.13
CA ALA A 692 -49.22 -14.86 19.77
C ALA A 692 -50.25 -13.70 19.77
N VAL A 693 -51.28 -13.79 20.62
CA VAL A 693 -52.31 -12.73 20.77
C VAL A 693 -51.73 -11.45 21.40
N GLN A 694 -50.79 -11.58 22.35
CA GLN A 694 -50.08 -10.43 22.93
C GLN A 694 -49.19 -9.73 21.89
N TYR A 695 -48.46 -10.49 21.06
CA TYR A 695 -47.70 -9.93 19.94
C TYR A 695 -48.61 -9.26 18.90
N GLN A 696 -49.72 -9.89 18.50
CA GLN A 696 -50.71 -9.29 17.58
C GLN A 696 -51.27 -7.96 18.12
N SER A 697 -51.53 -7.87 19.43
CA SER A 697 -51.97 -6.64 20.10
C SER A 697 -50.90 -5.55 20.07
N LEU A 698 -49.66 -5.88 20.46
CA LEU A 698 -48.51 -4.96 20.43
C LEU A 698 -48.22 -4.47 19.00
N LEU A 699 -48.17 -5.37 18.02
CA LEU A 699 -48.02 -5.07 16.60
C LEU A 699 -49.17 -4.21 16.03
N SER A 700 -50.32 -4.16 16.70
CA SER A 700 -51.45 -3.30 16.31
C SER A 700 -51.44 -1.94 17.01
N SER A 701 -50.62 -1.78 18.06
CA SER A 701 -50.30 -0.49 18.68
C SER A 701 -49.09 0.22 18.05
N MET A 702 -48.26 -0.51 17.29
CA MET A 702 -47.09 0.05 16.59
C MET A 702 -47.49 0.95 15.41
N PRO A 703 -46.70 1.99 15.09
CA PRO A 703 -46.90 2.78 13.88
C PRO A 703 -46.89 1.90 12.61
N PRO A 704 -47.74 2.16 11.60
CA PRO A 704 -47.90 1.27 10.44
C PRO A 704 -46.58 0.97 9.69
N LEU A 705 -45.71 1.96 9.56
CA LEU A 705 -44.39 1.83 8.93
C LEU A 705 -43.47 0.87 9.70
N ASN A 706 -43.42 0.99 11.03
CA ASN A 706 -42.62 0.10 11.89
C ASN A 706 -43.18 -1.32 11.88
N LYS A 707 -44.52 -1.48 11.86
CA LYS A 707 -45.18 -2.78 11.71
C LYS A 707 -44.81 -3.44 10.37
N ALA A 708 -44.95 -2.73 9.25
CA ALA A 708 -44.61 -3.24 7.91
C ALA A 708 -43.11 -3.59 7.79
N THR A 709 -42.23 -2.74 8.34
CA THR A 709 -40.78 -2.99 8.34
C THR A 709 -40.41 -4.24 9.15
N LEU A 710 -40.97 -4.39 10.36
CA LEU A 710 -40.76 -5.59 11.18
C LEU A 710 -41.33 -6.84 10.50
N GLN A 711 -42.52 -6.75 9.90
CA GLN A 711 -43.13 -7.84 9.16
C GLN A 711 -42.25 -8.31 7.98
N ALA A 712 -41.69 -7.37 7.20
CA ALA A 712 -40.79 -7.69 6.09
C ALA A 712 -39.49 -8.37 6.58
N LEU A 713 -38.90 -7.89 7.68
CA LEU A 713 -37.70 -8.48 8.26
C LEU A 713 -37.95 -9.90 8.81
N ILE A 714 -39.05 -10.12 9.52
CA ILE A 714 -39.40 -11.46 10.02
C ILE A 714 -39.81 -12.40 8.86
N ASN A 715 -40.49 -11.91 7.81
CA ASN A 715 -40.75 -12.68 6.58
C ASN A 715 -39.44 -13.20 5.99
N HIS A 716 -38.45 -12.31 5.83
CA HIS A 716 -37.17 -12.64 5.24
C HIS A 716 -36.40 -13.71 6.06
N LEU A 717 -36.39 -13.57 7.39
CA LEU A 717 -35.80 -14.57 8.30
C LEU A 717 -36.57 -15.90 8.29
N HIS A 718 -37.90 -15.86 8.17
CA HIS A 718 -38.74 -17.04 8.01
C HIS A 718 -38.48 -17.77 6.69
N CYS A 719 -38.26 -17.04 5.59
CA CYS A 719 -37.81 -17.63 4.32
C CYS A 719 -36.41 -18.25 4.43
N ILE A 720 -35.46 -17.61 5.16
CA ILE A 720 -34.11 -18.15 5.34
C ILE A 720 -34.16 -19.52 6.06
N GLN A 721 -34.86 -19.65 7.20
CA GLN A 721 -34.91 -20.93 7.92
C GLN A 721 -35.65 -22.05 7.15
N HIS A 722 -36.55 -21.70 6.21
CA HIS A 722 -37.21 -22.70 5.36
C HIS A 722 -36.22 -23.44 4.43
N PHE A 723 -35.01 -22.91 4.24
CA PHE A 723 -33.91 -23.55 3.52
C PHE A 723 -32.73 -23.91 4.43
N GLU A 724 -32.97 -24.22 5.72
CA GLU A 724 -31.94 -24.69 6.67
C GLU A 724 -31.20 -25.92 6.14
N ASP A 725 -31.85 -26.80 5.38
CA ASP A 725 -31.22 -27.96 4.75
C ASP A 725 -30.02 -27.54 3.87
N ILE A 726 -30.15 -26.44 3.14
CA ILE A 726 -29.13 -25.88 2.25
C ILE A 726 -28.20 -24.89 2.99
N ASN A 727 -28.76 -23.86 3.65
CA ASN A 727 -28.01 -22.74 4.20
C ASN A 727 -27.54 -22.97 5.66
N GLN A 728 -28.20 -23.85 6.40
CA GLN A 728 -27.86 -24.32 7.73
C GLN A 728 -28.05 -23.28 8.86
N MET A 729 -28.96 -22.32 8.63
CA MET A 729 -29.49 -21.41 9.65
C MET A 729 -30.87 -21.85 10.13
N SER A 730 -30.90 -22.53 11.27
CA SER A 730 -32.14 -22.74 12.01
C SER A 730 -32.74 -21.42 12.51
N GLN A 731 -34.04 -21.47 12.82
CA GLN A 731 -34.77 -20.43 13.54
C GLN A 731 -34.00 -19.92 14.79
N TYR A 732 -33.40 -20.85 15.57
CA TYR A 732 -32.56 -20.57 16.74
C TYR A 732 -31.24 -19.86 16.37
N ASN A 733 -30.56 -20.29 15.31
CA ASN A 733 -29.32 -19.66 14.84
C ASN A 733 -29.58 -18.21 14.39
N LEU A 734 -30.70 -17.96 13.68
CA LEU A 734 -31.12 -16.60 13.30
C LEU A 734 -31.47 -15.76 14.54
N ALA A 735 -32.22 -16.31 15.49
CA ALA A 735 -32.61 -15.62 16.71
C ALA A 735 -31.43 -15.16 17.58
N ILE A 736 -30.34 -15.93 17.65
CA ILE A 736 -29.11 -15.53 18.35
C ILE A 736 -28.40 -14.36 17.65
N VAL A 737 -28.37 -14.34 16.31
CA VAL A 737 -27.68 -13.29 15.54
C VAL A 737 -28.50 -11.99 15.48
N PHE A 738 -29.80 -12.10 15.23
CA PHE A 738 -30.67 -10.95 14.99
C PHE A 738 -31.35 -10.42 16.25
N GLY A 739 -31.54 -11.23 17.29
CA GLY A 739 -32.14 -10.81 18.58
C GLY A 739 -31.46 -9.59 19.21
N PRO A 740 -30.16 -9.67 19.57
CA PRO A 740 -29.44 -8.54 20.16
C PRO A 740 -29.41 -7.31 19.26
N THR A 741 -29.31 -7.53 17.94
CA THR A 741 -29.23 -6.48 16.92
C THR A 741 -30.55 -5.72 16.76
N GLN A 742 -31.68 -6.43 16.71
CA GLN A 742 -33.01 -5.81 16.55
C GLN A 742 -33.49 -5.10 17.83
N PHE A 743 -33.13 -5.60 19.00
CA PHE A 743 -33.51 -5.03 20.30
C PHE A 743 -32.43 -4.16 20.97
N GLN A 744 -31.30 -3.93 20.27
CA GLN A 744 -30.15 -3.15 20.74
C GLN A 744 -29.60 -3.59 22.12
N THR A 745 -29.64 -4.89 22.43
CA THR A 745 -29.11 -5.43 23.69
C THR A 745 -27.63 -5.81 23.57
N ASP A 746 -26.93 -5.89 24.70
CA ASP A 746 -25.49 -6.19 24.77
C ASP A 746 -25.13 -7.68 24.50
N GLY A 747 -26.09 -8.46 23.99
CA GLY A 747 -25.96 -9.90 23.74
C GLY A 747 -25.96 -10.78 24.99
N ARG A 748 -26.08 -10.22 26.21
CA ARG A 748 -26.16 -11.00 27.46
C ARG A 748 -27.59 -11.37 27.84
N ASP A 749 -28.57 -10.60 27.37
CA ASP A 749 -30.00 -10.85 27.61
C ASP A 749 -30.59 -11.78 26.53
N SER A 750 -30.80 -13.04 26.90
CA SER A 750 -31.38 -14.07 26.02
C SER A 750 -32.85 -13.83 25.66
N ARG A 751 -33.56 -12.94 26.37
CA ARG A 751 -34.97 -12.63 26.11
C ARG A 751 -35.19 -12.01 24.73
N ALA A 752 -34.25 -11.18 24.28
CA ALA A 752 -34.30 -10.58 22.94
C ALA A 752 -34.25 -11.64 21.83
N SER A 753 -33.37 -12.63 21.96
CA SER A 753 -33.33 -13.78 21.04
C SER A 753 -34.59 -14.62 21.13
N GLN A 754 -35.10 -14.93 22.33
CA GLN A 754 -36.34 -15.71 22.49
C GLN A 754 -37.55 -15.06 21.78
N VAL A 755 -37.67 -13.72 21.83
CA VAL A 755 -38.72 -13.00 21.10
C VAL A 755 -38.54 -13.13 19.58
N VAL A 756 -37.33 -12.95 19.05
CA VAL A 756 -37.08 -13.15 17.59
C VAL A 756 -37.32 -14.60 17.17
N GLU A 757 -36.96 -15.58 18.01
CA GLU A 757 -37.22 -17.00 17.78
C GLU A 757 -38.72 -17.28 17.68
N GLU A 758 -39.53 -16.78 18.63
CA GLU A 758 -40.99 -16.90 18.61
C GLU A 758 -41.62 -16.21 17.39
N LEU A 759 -41.14 -15.02 17.02
CA LEU A 759 -41.63 -14.26 15.86
C LEU A 759 -41.37 -14.97 14.53
N ILE A 760 -40.18 -15.55 14.34
CA ILE A 760 -39.84 -16.30 13.11
C ILE A 760 -40.67 -17.59 13.05
N GLY A 761 -40.76 -18.36 14.14
CA GLY A 761 -41.45 -19.65 14.16
C GLY A 761 -42.97 -19.57 13.97
N GLN A 762 -43.58 -18.45 14.40
CA GLN A 762 -45.02 -18.22 14.31
C GLN A 762 -45.40 -17.10 13.33
N TYR A 763 -44.50 -16.76 12.39
CA TYR A 763 -44.64 -15.62 11.47
C TYR A 763 -46.03 -15.55 10.80
N VAL A 764 -46.51 -16.66 10.23
CA VAL A 764 -47.82 -16.75 9.56
C VAL A 764 -48.97 -16.34 10.51
N THR A 765 -48.98 -16.88 11.73
CA THR A 765 -50.01 -16.61 12.75
C THR A 765 -49.93 -15.18 13.29
N ILE A 766 -48.71 -14.72 13.67
CA ILE A 766 -48.51 -13.44 14.33
C ILE A 766 -48.74 -12.25 13.37
N PHE A 767 -48.38 -12.40 12.09
CA PHE A 767 -48.54 -11.35 11.07
C PHE A 767 -49.72 -11.58 10.11
N SER A 768 -50.52 -12.64 10.33
CA SER A 768 -51.73 -12.97 9.55
C SER A 768 -51.49 -13.07 8.03
N VAL A 769 -50.50 -13.88 7.67
CA VAL A 769 -49.95 -13.98 6.31
C VAL A 769 -50.72 -15.00 5.48
N ASN A 770 -50.91 -14.74 4.18
CA ASN A 770 -51.48 -15.73 3.26
C ASN A 770 -50.45 -16.82 2.92
N GLU A 771 -50.70 -18.04 3.40
CA GLU A 771 -49.86 -19.23 3.16
C GLU A 771 -49.64 -19.52 1.67
N GLN A 772 -50.61 -19.24 0.80
CA GLN A 772 -50.50 -19.50 -0.64
C GLN A 772 -49.47 -18.59 -1.33
N GLU A 773 -49.43 -17.31 -0.97
CA GLU A 773 -48.45 -16.38 -1.54
C GLU A 773 -47.05 -16.61 -0.94
N LEU A 774 -46.97 -16.97 0.34
CA LEU A 774 -45.71 -17.38 0.97
C LEU A 774 -45.13 -18.65 0.32
N GLN A 775 -45.96 -19.67 0.05
CA GLN A 775 -45.55 -20.88 -0.65
C GLN A 775 -45.02 -20.57 -2.06
N LYS A 776 -45.70 -19.70 -2.80
CA LYS A 776 -45.25 -19.22 -4.12
C LYS A 776 -43.90 -18.49 -4.03
N GLN A 777 -43.73 -17.59 -3.06
CA GLN A 777 -42.44 -16.89 -2.81
C GLN A 777 -41.30 -17.89 -2.54
N LEU A 778 -41.55 -18.95 -1.77
CA LEU A 778 -40.57 -20.00 -1.48
C LEU A 778 -40.22 -20.83 -2.73
N GLU A 779 -41.17 -21.10 -3.62
CA GLU A 779 -40.92 -21.81 -4.87
C GLU A 779 -40.12 -20.97 -5.89
N GLU A 780 -40.39 -19.67 -5.98
CA GLU A 780 -39.60 -18.71 -6.78
C GLU A 780 -38.13 -18.66 -6.29
N ILE A 781 -37.91 -18.56 -4.97
CA ILE A 781 -36.57 -18.62 -4.36
C ILE A 781 -35.87 -19.96 -4.68
N ARG A 782 -36.56 -21.08 -4.51
CA ARG A 782 -36.05 -22.43 -4.79
C ARG A 782 -35.69 -22.64 -6.28
N LEU A 783 -36.28 -21.87 -7.20
CA LEU A 783 -35.91 -21.88 -8.62
C LEU A 783 -34.62 -21.10 -8.87
N ILE A 784 -34.48 -19.89 -8.33
CA ILE A 784 -33.28 -19.03 -8.46
C ILE A 784 -32.01 -19.81 -8.06
N MET A 785 -32.05 -20.50 -6.91
CA MET A 785 -30.93 -21.26 -6.38
C MET A 785 -30.46 -22.40 -7.32
N LYS A 786 -31.36 -22.95 -8.16
CA LYS A 786 -31.02 -24.01 -9.13
C LYS A 786 -30.34 -23.49 -10.39
N LEU A 787 -30.59 -22.23 -10.77
CA LEU A 787 -30.05 -21.65 -12.01
C LEU A 787 -28.59 -21.20 -11.86
N GLN A 788 -28.20 -20.76 -10.66
CA GLN A 788 -26.82 -20.32 -10.36
C GLN A 788 -25.77 -21.42 -10.54
N GLY A 789 -26.16 -22.71 -10.46
CA GLY A 789 -25.24 -23.84 -10.56
C GLY A 789 -24.88 -24.31 -11.98
N LYS A 790 -25.37 -23.67 -13.05
CA LYS A 790 -25.16 -24.15 -14.44
C LYS A 790 -24.91 -23.00 -15.45
N GLY A 791 -23.65 -22.61 -15.60
CA GLY A 791 -23.25 -21.60 -16.59
C GLY A 791 -23.40 -22.06 -18.05
N VAL A 792 -23.85 -21.15 -18.92
CA VAL A 792 -24.09 -21.41 -20.35
C VAL A 792 -22.77 -21.46 -21.12
N LYS A 793 -22.50 -22.58 -21.79
CA LYS A 793 -21.33 -22.73 -22.66
C LYS A 793 -21.75 -22.60 -24.13
N GLN A 794 -20.96 -21.82 -24.90
CA GLN A 794 -21.09 -21.52 -26.33
C GLN A 794 -22.32 -20.67 -26.77
N ILE A 795 -22.01 -19.54 -27.39
CA ILE A 795 -22.90 -18.65 -28.15
C ILE A 795 -22.41 -18.69 -29.62
N PRO A 796 -23.24 -19.08 -30.60
CA PRO A 796 -22.87 -19.08 -32.02
C PRO A 796 -22.64 -17.67 -32.61
N ASP A 797 -21.77 -17.59 -33.61
CA ASP A 797 -21.36 -16.35 -34.30
C ASP A 797 -22.51 -15.56 -34.95
N ASN A 798 -23.58 -16.25 -35.33
CA ASN A 798 -24.78 -15.67 -35.92
C ASN A 798 -25.88 -15.31 -34.90
N MET A 799 -25.75 -15.71 -33.63
CA MET A 799 -26.84 -15.69 -32.65
C MET A 799 -27.42 -14.29 -32.42
N THR A 800 -28.73 -14.14 -32.61
CA THR A 800 -29.44 -12.88 -32.32
C THR A 800 -29.81 -12.72 -30.85
N ALA A 801 -30.13 -11.49 -30.45
CA ALA A 801 -30.64 -11.18 -29.12
C ALA A 801 -31.94 -11.94 -28.78
N ALA A 802 -32.82 -12.15 -29.77
CA ALA A 802 -34.04 -12.96 -29.61
C ALA A 802 -33.71 -14.45 -29.33
N GLU A 803 -32.86 -15.06 -30.15
CA GLU A 803 -32.41 -16.45 -29.98
C GLU A 803 -31.75 -16.68 -28.61
N LEU A 804 -30.93 -15.72 -28.14
CA LEU A 804 -30.31 -15.82 -26.82
C LEU A 804 -31.34 -15.73 -25.69
N VAL A 805 -32.34 -14.85 -25.79
CA VAL A 805 -33.46 -14.77 -24.83
C VAL A 805 -34.21 -16.11 -24.78
N VAL A 806 -34.61 -16.66 -25.94
CA VAL A 806 -35.33 -17.94 -26.01
C VAL A 806 -34.48 -19.08 -25.43
N LYS A 807 -33.19 -19.18 -25.81
CA LYS A 807 -32.26 -20.20 -25.31
C LYS A 807 -32.08 -20.13 -23.79
N ILE A 808 -31.96 -18.93 -23.22
CA ILE A 808 -31.84 -18.74 -21.77
C ILE A 808 -33.14 -19.09 -21.05
N LEU A 809 -34.30 -18.63 -21.52
CA LEU A 809 -35.59 -18.94 -20.90
C LEU A 809 -35.90 -20.44 -20.94
N ALA A 810 -35.62 -21.11 -22.05
CA ALA A 810 -35.76 -22.56 -22.20
C ALA A 810 -34.82 -23.33 -21.24
N GLN A 811 -33.55 -22.92 -21.13
CA GLN A 811 -32.60 -23.51 -20.16
C GLN A 811 -33.03 -23.27 -18.70
N CYS A 812 -33.69 -22.14 -18.42
CA CYS A 812 -34.24 -21.82 -17.10
C CYS A 812 -35.61 -22.47 -16.82
N LYS A 813 -36.21 -23.15 -17.82
CA LYS A 813 -37.58 -23.69 -17.78
C LYS A 813 -38.67 -22.64 -17.51
N ILE A 814 -38.45 -21.40 -17.95
CA ILE A 814 -39.43 -20.32 -17.84
C ILE A 814 -40.37 -20.41 -19.05
N SER A 815 -41.65 -20.69 -18.79
CA SER A 815 -42.70 -20.63 -19.82
C SER A 815 -42.91 -19.19 -20.27
N LEU A 816 -42.86 -18.95 -21.59
CA LEU A 816 -43.21 -17.66 -22.17
C LEU A 816 -44.70 -17.36 -21.94
N ASN A 817 -44.98 -16.22 -21.31
CA ASN A 817 -46.30 -15.64 -21.16
C ASN A 817 -46.43 -14.52 -22.19
N GLU A 818 -47.49 -14.51 -23.00
CA GLU A 818 -47.79 -13.45 -23.99
C GLU A 818 -47.82 -12.05 -23.37
N GLN A 819 -48.06 -11.96 -22.06
CA GLN A 819 -48.05 -10.68 -21.33
C GLN A 819 -46.65 -10.21 -20.89
N GLU A 820 -45.55 -10.91 -21.21
CA GLU A 820 -44.20 -10.58 -20.74
C GLU A 820 -43.20 -10.36 -21.89
N CYS A 821 -42.79 -9.10 -22.08
CA CYS A 821 -41.67 -8.77 -22.95
C CYS A 821 -40.35 -9.12 -22.26
N TRP A 822 -39.53 -9.99 -22.85
CA TRP A 822 -38.17 -10.32 -22.37
C TRP A 822 -37.13 -9.86 -23.40
N SER A 823 -36.11 -9.13 -22.96
CA SER A 823 -35.10 -8.55 -23.86
C SER A 823 -33.67 -8.80 -23.36
N CYS A 824 -32.73 -8.74 -24.29
CA CYS A 824 -31.31 -8.70 -23.99
C CYS A 824 -30.85 -7.24 -23.84
N PHE A 825 -29.98 -6.97 -22.87
CA PHE A 825 -29.50 -5.63 -22.53
C PHE A 825 -27.98 -5.60 -22.45
N GLU A 826 -27.39 -4.55 -23.03
CA GLU A 826 -26.01 -4.12 -22.78
C GLU A 826 -26.03 -3.15 -21.58
N MET A 827 -25.43 -3.53 -20.45
CA MET A 827 -25.40 -2.72 -19.23
C MET A 827 -23.98 -2.31 -18.86
N ASN A 828 -23.78 -1.03 -18.54
CA ASN A 828 -22.59 -0.53 -17.87
C ASN A 828 -22.96 -0.24 -16.42
N GLU A 829 -22.53 -1.10 -15.50
CA GLU A 829 -22.85 -0.99 -14.07
C GLU A 829 -22.23 0.29 -13.49
N ARG A 830 -20.95 0.55 -13.78
CA ARG A 830 -20.20 1.72 -13.30
C ARG A 830 -20.78 3.07 -13.71
N GLU A 831 -21.40 3.16 -14.89
CA GLU A 831 -22.04 4.38 -15.37
C GLU A 831 -23.54 4.48 -14.99
N GLY A 832 -24.15 3.40 -14.49
CA GLY A 832 -25.58 3.35 -14.19
C GLY A 832 -26.45 3.46 -15.44
N THR A 833 -26.00 2.89 -16.57
CA THR A 833 -26.65 3.02 -17.88
C THR A 833 -26.87 1.68 -18.55
N GLU A 834 -28.04 1.46 -19.14
CA GLU A 834 -28.39 0.24 -19.86
C GLU A 834 -29.03 0.52 -21.23
N ARG A 835 -28.78 -0.36 -22.19
CA ARG A 835 -29.32 -0.30 -23.55
C ARG A 835 -30.02 -1.61 -23.84
N SER A 836 -31.33 -1.57 -24.08
CA SER A 836 -32.03 -2.70 -24.69
C SER A 836 -31.44 -2.92 -26.07
N LEU A 837 -30.98 -4.14 -26.35
CA LEU A 837 -30.62 -4.53 -27.70
C LEU A 837 -31.89 -4.69 -28.53
N HIS A 838 -31.81 -4.35 -29.81
CA HIS A 838 -32.84 -4.73 -30.76
C HIS A 838 -32.80 -6.25 -30.98
N TYR A 839 -33.97 -6.86 -31.17
CA TYR A 839 -34.12 -8.32 -31.13
C TYR A 839 -33.35 -9.06 -32.24
N GLN A 840 -33.01 -8.38 -33.34
CA GLN A 840 -32.21 -8.91 -34.46
C GLN A 840 -30.71 -8.59 -34.35
N GLU A 841 -30.25 -7.88 -33.30
CA GLU A 841 -28.81 -7.62 -33.12
C GLU A 841 -28.05 -8.92 -32.84
N LYS A 842 -26.92 -9.11 -33.52
CA LYS A 842 -26.02 -10.24 -33.30
C LYS A 842 -25.25 -10.05 -31.99
N VAL A 843 -25.31 -11.05 -31.12
CA VAL A 843 -24.74 -10.95 -29.78
C VAL A 843 -23.22 -11.09 -29.77
N LEU A 844 -22.62 -11.98 -30.59
CA LEU A 844 -21.18 -12.22 -30.53
C LEU A 844 -20.33 -10.97 -30.85
N PRO A 845 -20.63 -10.17 -31.90
CA PRO A 845 -19.92 -8.91 -32.14
C PRO A 845 -20.07 -7.90 -30.98
N ILE A 846 -21.23 -7.89 -30.30
CA ILE A 846 -21.44 -7.05 -29.12
C ILE A 846 -20.53 -7.52 -27.99
N ILE A 847 -20.53 -8.82 -27.66
CA ILE A 847 -19.65 -9.42 -26.64
C ILE A 847 -18.17 -9.11 -26.92
N HIS A 848 -17.71 -9.25 -28.17
CA HIS A 848 -16.34 -8.92 -28.58
C HIS A 848 -16.02 -7.40 -28.54
N SER A 849 -17.03 -6.54 -28.43
CA SER A 849 -16.89 -5.09 -28.24
C SER A 849 -17.11 -4.62 -26.79
N LEU A 850 -17.47 -5.53 -25.87
CA LEU A 850 -17.55 -5.20 -24.44
C LEU A 850 -16.13 -5.07 -23.89
N GLY A 851 -15.82 -3.88 -23.37
CA GLY A 851 -14.70 -3.70 -22.45
C GLY A 851 -15.03 -4.30 -21.07
N THR A 852 -14.04 -4.32 -20.19
CA THR A 852 -14.11 -4.86 -18.82
C THR A 852 -15.22 -4.28 -17.94
N GLU A 853 -15.80 -3.13 -18.30
CA GLU A 853 -16.85 -2.42 -17.55
C GLU A 853 -18.30 -2.69 -18.03
N LYS A 854 -18.51 -3.55 -19.03
CA LYS A 854 -19.85 -3.80 -19.61
C LYS A 854 -20.23 -5.27 -19.58
N ILE A 855 -21.50 -5.53 -19.22
CA ILE A 855 -22.07 -6.89 -19.16
C ILE A 855 -23.30 -7.02 -20.07
N LEU A 856 -23.64 -8.27 -20.37
CA LEU A 856 -24.84 -8.65 -21.13
C LEU A 856 -25.84 -9.35 -20.21
N LEU A 857 -27.08 -8.88 -20.19
CA LEU A 857 -28.15 -9.37 -19.32
C LEU A 857 -29.39 -9.78 -20.13
N VAL A 858 -30.09 -10.84 -19.72
CA VAL A 858 -31.49 -11.08 -20.12
C VAL A 858 -32.39 -10.78 -18.92
N LYS A 859 -33.42 -9.95 -19.14
CA LYS A 859 -34.43 -9.57 -18.15
C LYS A 859 -35.76 -9.18 -18.81
N ARG A 860 -36.82 -9.10 -17.99
CA ARG A 860 -38.11 -8.51 -18.41
C ARG A 860 -37.95 -7.03 -18.77
N ASN A 861 -38.61 -6.60 -19.84
CA ASN A 861 -38.57 -5.24 -20.38
C ASN A 861 -39.94 -4.56 -20.23
N PHE A 862 -40.06 -3.71 -19.20
CA PHE A 862 -41.32 -3.08 -18.81
C PHE A 862 -41.67 -1.84 -19.65
N THR A 863 -40.67 -1.18 -20.23
CA THR A 863 -40.87 -0.01 -21.09
C THR A 863 -41.36 -0.41 -22.48
N MET A 864 -40.98 -1.58 -22.99
CA MET A 864 -41.37 -2.06 -24.33
C MET A 864 -42.88 -2.01 -24.61
N LYS A 865 -43.73 -2.45 -23.68
CA LYS A 865 -45.20 -2.36 -23.86
C LYS A 865 -45.70 -0.93 -24.01
N ALA A 866 -45.10 0.02 -23.29
CA ALA A 866 -45.43 1.43 -23.41
C ALA A 866 -44.89 2.02 -24.73
N MET A 867 -43.67 1.65 -25.14
CA MET A 867 -43.09 2.02 -26.44
C MET A 867 -43.97 1.57 -27.61
N LEU A 868 -44.39 0.30 -27.62
CA LEU A 868 -45.31 -0.25 -28.62
C LEU A 868 -46.69 0.40 -28.58
N SER A 869 -47.23 0.69 -27.39
CA SER A 869 -48.51 1.39 -27.24
C SER A 869 -48.47 2.85 -27.72
N TYR A 870 -47.31 3.52 -27.64
CA TYR A 870 -47.10 4.84 -28.22
C TYR A 870 -46.96 4.76 -29.74
N LEU A 871 -46.12 3.86 -30.26
CA LEU A 871 -45.91 3.69 -31.71
C LEU A 871 -47.19 3.24 -32.47
N GLY A 872 -48.08 2.51 -31.80
CA GLY A 872 -49.41 2.16 -32.32
C GLY A 872 -50.45 3.29 -32.28
N LYS A 873 -50.12 4.46 -31.70
CA LYS A 873 -51.00 5.64 -31.60
C LYS A 873 -50.46 6.85 -32.36
N GLU A 874 -49.15 7.08 -32.31
CA GLU A 874 -48.47 8.21 -32.94
C GLU A 874 -47.85 7.78 -34.27
N THR A 875 -48.50 8.12 -35.39
CA THR A 875 -48.02 7.83 -36.75
C THR A 875 -46.87 8.74 -37.23
N LYS A 876 -46.27 9.51 -36.32
CA LYS A 876 -45.21 10.49 -36.64
C LYS A 876 -43.83 9.87 -36.46
N GLY A 877 -43.13 9.60 -37.57
CA GLY A 877 -41.72 9.21 -37.59
C GLY A 877 -40.73 10.34 -37.23
N TRP A 878 -41.13 11.25 -36.35
CA TRP A 878 -40.36 12.39 -35.87
C TRP A 878 -40.88 12.85 -34.50
N ARG A 879 -40.02 13.46 -33.69
CA ARG A 879 -40.37 14.01 -32.36
C ARG A 879 -39.56 15.27 -32.07
N SER A 880 -40.12 16.21 -31.32
CA SER A 880 -39.39 17.43 -30.93
C SER A 880 -39.78 17.91 -29.53
N GLY A 881 -38.84 18.52 -28.81
CA GLY A 881 -39.08 19.00 -27.45
C GLY A 881 -37.86 19.71 -26.85
N VAL A 882 -38.10 20.45 -25.76
CA VAL A 882 -37.05 21.06 -24.94
C VAL A 882 -36.66 20.07 -23.84
N MET A 883 -35.36 19.90 -23.60
CA MET A 883 -34.83 19.02 -22.57
C MET A 883 -33.49 19.53 -22.03
N LYS A 884 -33.07 19.03 -20.86
CA LYS A 884 -31.82 19.45 -20.22
C LYS A 884 -30.64 18.65 -20.74
N PHE A 885 -29.75 19.33 -21.45
CA PHE A 885 -28.65 18.76 -22.22
C PHE A 885 -27.27 19.07 -21.62
N ARG A 886 -26.36 18.10 -21.67
CA ARG A 886 -24.94 18.25 -21.32
C ARG A 886 -24.05 17.41 -22.23
N GLU A 887 -22.87 17.95 -22.56
CA GLU A 887 -21.81 17.29 -23.34
C GLU A 887 -20.64 16.87 -22.43
N GLU A 888 -20.05 15.69 -22.65
CA GLU A 888 -18.81 15.28 -21.98
C GLU A 888 -17.60 15.90 -22.70
N ARG A 889 -16.80 16.69 -21.96
CA ARG A 889 -15.57 17.33 -22.47
C ARG A 889 -14.34 16.72 -21.81
N THR A 890 -13.25 16.61 -22.56
CA THR A 890 -12.00 16.02 -22.09
C THR A 890 -11.33 16.86 -20.98
N LEU A 891 -10.94 16.15 -19.92
CA LEU A 891 -9.94 16.47 -18.89
C LEU A 891 -10.16 17.65 -17.92
N LEU A 892 -10.71 18.83 -18.32
CA LEU A 892 -10.70 20.02 -17.43
C LEU A 892 -12.03 20.80 -17.29
N GLY A 893 -13.16 20.35 -17.87
CA GLY A 893 -14.41 21.13 -17.91
C GLY A 893 -15.50 20.73 -16.91
N ARG A 894 -15.79 21.55 -15.88
CA ARG A 894 -17.06 21.50 -15.11
C ARG A 894 -18.22 22.04 -15.96
N GLY A 895 -18.77 21.22 -16.86
CA GLY A 895 -19.97 21.56 -17.64
C GLY A 895 -21.27 21.45 -16.84
N SER A 896 -22.18 22.42 -17.00
CA SER A 896 -23.57 22.39 -16.50
C SER A 896 -24.54 21.75 -17.51
N PHE A 897 -25.71 21.34 -17.03
CA PHE A 897 -26.87 21.08 -17.89
C PHE A 897 -27.51 22.40 -18.33
N HIS A 898 -28.00 22.45 -19.57
CA HIS A 898 -28.69 23.61 -20.13
C HIS A 898 -29.92 23.16 -20.91
N ASP A 899 -30.98 23.95 -20.89
CA ASP A 899 -32.15 23.69 -21.74
C ASP A 899 -31.77 23.85 -23.21
N ARG A 900 -32.18 22.88 -24.04
CA ARG A 900 -31.97 22.85 -25.49
C ARG A 900 -33.16 22.22 -26.19
N PHE A 901 -33.44 22.70 -27.40
CA PHE A 901 -34.51 22.17 -28.24
C PHE A 901 -33.94 21.11 -29.20
N PHE A 902 -34.55 19.93 -29.22
CA PHE A 902 -34.17 18.85 -30.13
C PHE A 902 -35.30 18.55 -31.11
N VAL A 903 -34.92 18.18 -32.33
CA VAL A 903 -35.80 17.59 -33.34
C VAL A 903 -35.16 16.29 -33.82
N LEU A 904 -35.82 15.17 -33.51
CA LEU A 904 -35.52 13.86 -34.05
C LEU A 904 -36.38 13.65 -35.30
N SER A 905 -35.74 13.34 -36.41
CA SER A 905 -36.31 13.11 -37.74
C SER A 905 -36.00 11.70 -38.23
N ASP A 906 -36.69 11.26 -39.28
CA ASP A 906 -36.53 9.99 -40.02
C ASP A 906 -35.08 9.52 -40.32
N SER A 907 -34.13 10.45 -40.27
CA SER A 907 -32.73 10.27 -40.67
C SER A 907 -31.73 10.92 -39.69
N SER A 908 -32.09 12.05 -39.08
CA SER A 908 -31.18 12.83 -38.23
C SER A 908 -31.78 13.31 -36.90
N LEU A 909 -30.93 13.37 -35.87
CA LEU A 909 -31.15 14.11 -34.63
C LEU A 909 -30.53 15.50 -34.79
N ARG A 910 -31.30 16.55 -34.57
CA ARG A 910 -30.87 17.95 -34.69
C ARG A 910 -31.00 18.69 -33.35
N LEU A 911 -29.91 19.34 -32.95
CA LEU A 911 -29.83 20.22 -31.79
C LEU A 911 -30.05 21.67 -32.22
N PHE A 912 -30.92 22.38 -31.51
CA PHE A 912 -31.18 23.81 -31.67
C PHE A 912 -30.97 24.54 -30.33
N LYS A 913 -30.41 25.76 -30.40
CA LYS A 913 -30.18 26.61 -29.23
C LYS A 913 -31.46 26.86 -28.43
N GLU A 914 -32.51 27.27 -29.14
CA GLU A 914 -33.82 27.67 -28.64
C GLU A 914 -34.91 27.23 -29.64
N VAL A 915 -36.18 27.18 -29.21
CA VAL A 915 -37.32 26.74 -30.05
C VAL A 915 -37.52 27.63 -31.29
N GLN A 916 -37.09 28.88 -31.23
CA GLN A 916 -37.21 29.86 -32.32
C GLN A 916 -36.03 29.82 -33.32
N SER A 917 -35.02 28.97 -33.10
CA SER A 917 -33.83 28.88 -33.96
C SER A 917 -34.15 28.28 -35.34
N ILE A 918 -34.00 29.09 -36.39
CA ILE A 918 -34.26 28.69 -37.78
C ILE A 918 -33.22 27.68 -38.33
N ARG A 919 -32.04 27.58 -37.71
CA ARG A 919 -30.96 26.64 -38.08
C ARG A 919 -30.52 25.80 -36.87
N PRO A 920 -30.20 24.51 -37.04
CA PRO A 920 -29.62 23.69 -35.98
C PRO A 920 -28.19 24.15 -35.67
N GLU A 921 -27.78 24.00 -34.40
CA GLU A 921 -26.38 24.14 -33.97
C GLU A 921 -25.56 22.91 -34.39
N ARG A 922 -26.16 21.71 -34.35
CA ARG A 922 -25.55 20.43 -34.75
C ARG A 922 -26.60 19.44 -35.26
N GLU A 923 -26.13 18.47 -36.06
CA GLU A 923 -26.95 17.42 -36.65
C GLU A 923 -26.16 16.10 -36.69
N TRP A 924 -26.80 14.99 -36.31
CA TRP A 924 -26.20 13.66 -36.24
C TRP A 924 -27.09 12.62 -36.94
N PRO A 925 -26.55 11.70 -37.77
CA PRO A 925 -27.31 10.59 -38.34
C PRO A 925 -27.81 9.65 -37.24
N VAL A 926 -29.12 9.36 -37.19
CA VAL A 926 -29.72 8.54 -36.11
C VAL A 926 -29.13 7.11 -36.06
N LYS A 927 -28.58 6.63 -37.18
CA LYS A 927 -27.95 5.30 -37.31
C LYS A 927 -26.55 5.18 -36.70
N SER A 928 -25.85 6.29 -36.42
CA SER A 928 -24.52 6.27 -35.77
C SER A 928 -24.57 6.53 -34.27
N LEU A 929 -25.77 6.56 -33.69
CA LEU A 929 -26.03 6.87 -32.28
C LEU A 929 -26.42 5.61 -31.51
N LYS A 930 -25.67 5.28 -30.46
CA LYS A 930 -26.09 4.29 -29.45
C LYS A 930 -26.82 5.02 -28.32
N VAL A 931 -28.02 4.54 -28.01
CA VAL A 931 -28.92 5.11 -27.01
C VAL A 931 -28.94 4.19 -25.78
N TYR A 932 -28.68 4.77 -24.61
CA TYR A 932 -28.75 4.10 -23.30
C TYR A 932 -29.75 4.84 -22.40
N GLU A 933 -30.61 4.10 -21.70
CA GLU A 933 -31.38 4.58 -20.56
C GLU A 933 -30.44 4.79 -19.35
N GLY A 934 -30.62 5.87 -18.60
CA GLY A 934 -29.76 6.26 -17.48
C GLY A 934 -28.70 7.33 -17.81
N ILE A 935 -28.17 7.95 -16.75
CA ILE A 935 -27.10 8.98 -16.79
C ILE A 935 -26.20 8.82 -15.56
N LYS A 936 -24.87 8.87 -15.77
CA LYS A 936 -23.84 8.88 -14.72
C LYS A 936 -24.19 9.79 -13.54
N ALA A 937 -24.46 9.22 -12.36
CA ALA A 937 -24.89 9.96 -11.16
C ALA A 937 -23.94 11.11 -10.78
N ARG A 938 -22.62 10.92 -10.93
CA ARG A 938 -21.56 11.92 -10.68
C ARG A 938 -21.69 13.24 -11.47
N LEU A 939 -22.55 13.28 -12.49
CA LEU A 939 -22.81 14.48 -13.28
C LEU A 939 -23.85 15.42 -12.65
N GLY A 940 -24.57 14.97 -11.61
CA GLY A 940 -25.67 15.73 -11.00
C GLY A 940 -26.84 15.97 -11.97
N PRO A 941 -27.47 14.90 -12.52
CA PRO A 941 -28.58 15.06 -13.46
C PRO A 941 -29.78 15.76 -12.81
N PRO A 942 -30.39 16.77 -13.46
CA PRO A 942 -31.51 17.55 -12.90
C PRO A 942 -32.83 16.78 -12.75
N THR A 943 -32.97 15.62 -13.39
CA THR A 943 -34.11 14.70 -13.20
C THR A 943 -33.60 13.25 -13.23
N ARG A 944 -34.42 12.31 -12.72
CA ARG A 944 -34.12 10.87 -12.77
C ARG A 944 -34.48 10.20 -14.11
N TRP A 945 -35.10 10.93 -15.02
CA TRP A 945 -35.51 10.44 -16.34
C TRP A 945 -34.46 10.89 -17.34
N GLY A 946 -33.47 10.04 -17.56
CA GLY A 946 -32.24 10.39 -18.26
C GLY A 946 -31.89 9.38 -19.34
N MET A 947 -31.29 9.89 -20.41
CA MET A 947 -30.78 9.11 -21.53
C MET A 947 -29.36 9.57 -21.86
N THR A 948 -28.48 8.62 -22.13
CA THR A 948 -27.11 8.85 -22.60
C THR A 948 -27.03 8.47 -24.07
N ILE A 949 -26.66 9.43 -24.93
CA ILE A 949 -26.36 9.17 -26.34
C ILE A 949 -24.84 9.10 -26.52
N VAL A 950 -24.37 8.09 -27.25
CA VAL A 950 -22.98 7.94 -27.68
C VAL A 950 -22.93 7.94 -29.21
N SER A 951 -22.07 8.76 -29.82
CA SER A 951 -21.76 8.65 -31.25
C SER A 951 -20.45 7.93 -31.45
N GLU A 952 -20.45 6.98 -32.38
CA GLU A 952 -19.24 6.34 -32.89
C GLU A 952 -18.90 7.00 -34.24
N ASP A 953 -17.77 7.70 -34.29
CA ASP A 953 -17.21 8.36 -35.49
C ASP A 953 -16.05 7.55 -36.05
N ASP A 954 -15.82 7.61 -37.37
CA ASP A 954 -14.80 6.82 -38.09
C ASP A 954 -13.37 7.04 -37.55
N ARG A 955 -13.15 8.14 -36.82
CA ARG A 955 -11.89 8.50 -36.16
C ARG A 955 -11.73 7.95 -34.73
N LYS A 956 -12.64 7.07 -34.27
CA LYS A 956 -12.68 6.46 -32.92
C LYS A 956 -12.76 7.47 -31.75
N GLN A 957 -13.27 8.68 -31.98
CA GLN A 957 -13.53 9.65 -30.91
C GLN A 957 -14.98 9.51 -30.42
N ASN A 958 -15.18 8.71 -29.36
CA ASN A 958 -16.50 8.46 -28.78
C ASN A 958 -17.06 9.72 -28.08
N GLN A 959 -17.83 10.52 -28.80
CA GLN A 959 -18.54 11.68 -28.23
C GLN A 959 -19.79 11.21 -27.46
N ARG A 960 -20.04 11.83 -26.32
CA ARG A 960 -21.07 11.42 -25.35
C ARG A 960 -21.90 12.62 -24.88
N TRP A 961 -23.21 12.45 -24.85
CA TRP A 961 -24.17 13.47 -24.43
C TRP A 961 -25.24 12.92 -23.51
N TYR A 962 -25.77 13.80 -22.67
CA TYR A 962 -26.72 13.49 -21.60
C TYR A 962 -27.98 14.33 -21.76
N MET A 963 -29.14 13.68 -21.80
CA MET A 963 -30.45 14.29 -22.05
C MET A 963 -31.42 13.93 -20.93
N CYS A 964 -31.86 14.92 -20.15
CA CYS A 964 -32.79 14.74 -19.04
C CYS A 964 -34.19 15.26 -19.38
N PHE A 965 -35.20 14.43 -19.13
CA PHE A 965 -36.62 14.66 -19.42
C PHE A 965 -37.40 14.98 -18.14
N GLU A 966 -38.55 15.64 -18.27
CA GLU A 966 -39.40 15.98 -17.11
C GLU A 966 -40.20 14.78 -16.60
N THR A 967 -40.58 13.85 -17.48
CA THR A 967 -41.40 12.68 -17.14
C THR A 967 -40.83 11.38 -17.72
N GLN A 968 -41.19 10.26 -17.09
CA GLN A 968 -40.86 8.92 -17.59
C GLN A 968 -41.54 8.64 -18.93
N ILE A 969 -42.76 9.16 -19.14
CA ILE A 969 -43.52 8.98 -20.37
C ILE A 969 -42.78 9.64 -21.54
N ASP A 970 -42.40 10.91 -21.41
CA ASP A 970 -41.62 11.62 -22.43
C ASP A 970 -40.34 10.87 -22.80
N MET A 971 -39.55 10.43 -21.80
CA MET A 971 -38.36 9.60 -22.01
C MET A 971 -38.64 8.29 -22.80
N ILE A 972 -39.70 7.57 -22.44
CA ILE A 972 -40.12 6.33 -23.13
C ILE A 972 -40.53 6.63 -24.57
N GLU A 973 -41.25 7.72 -24.83
CA GLU A 973 -41.70 8.10 -26.16
C GLU A 973 -40.54 8.57 -27.06
N TRP A 974 -39.54 9.28 -26.50
CA TRP A 974 -38.28 9.56 -27.21
C TRP A 974 -37.54 8.26 -27.56
N MET A 975 -37.36 7.35 -26.59
CA MET A 975 -36.68 6.08 -26.82
C MET A 975 -37.40 5.20 -27.85
N ALA A 976 -38.74 5.15 -27.81
CA ALA A 976 -39.57 4.50 -28.82
C ALA A 976 -39.37 5.11 -30.21
N THR A 977 -39.32 6.44 -30.30
CA THR A 977 -39.10 7.15 -31.58
C THR A 977 -37.70 6.87 -32.14
N PHE A 978 -36.66 6.89 -31.30
CA PHE A 978 -35.29 6.51 -31.70
C PHE A 978 -35.23 5.08 -32.24
N MET A 979 -35.73 4.09 -31.48
CA MET A 979 -35.69 2.69 -31.87
C MET A 979 -36.51 2.42 -33.14
N SER A 980 -37.66 3.09 -33.28
CA SER A 980 -38.46 3.05 -34.52
C SER A 980 -37.69 3.59 -35.72
N ILE A 981 -37.01 4.73 -35.61
CA ILE A 981 -36.23 5.30 -36.73
C ILE A 981 -35.02 4.43 -37.08
N GLN A 982 -34.30 3.91 -36.08
CA GLN A 982 -33.13 3.04 -36.29
C GLN A 982 -33.51 1.74 -37.03
N HIS A 983 -34.67 1.16 -36.69
CA HIS A 983 -35.11 -0.14 -37.22
C HIS A 983 -36.30 -0.05 -38.20
N LYS A 984 -36.61 1.14 -38.73
CA LYS A 984 -37.72 1.40 -39.69
C LYS A 984 -39.11 0.93 -39.21
N GLY A 985 -39.43 1.15 -37.94
CA GLY A 985 -40.66 0.71 -37.30
C GLY A 985 -40.64 -0.73 -36.79
N ASN A 986 -39.68 -1.57 -37.23
CA ASN A 986 -39.54 -2.94 -36.74
C ASN A 986 -38.89 -2.96 -35.34
N VAL A 987 -39.67 -2.73 -34.29
CA VAL A 987 -39.16 -2.57 -32.90
C VAL A 987 -39.19 -3.89 -32.09
N TRP A 988 -40.08 -4.82 -32.43
CA TRP A 988 -40.35 -6.04 -31.65
C TRP A 988 -40.73 -7.20 -32.58
N PRO A 989 -40.36 -8.47 -32.28
CA PRO A 989 -40.81 -9.61 -33.08
C PRO A 989 -42.33 -9.80 -32.97
N GLU A 990 -42.99 -9.99 -34.11
CA GLU A 990 -44.43 -10.29 -34.17
C GLU A 990 -44.73 -11.70 -33.61
N GLU A 991 -43.81 -12.64 -33.80
CA GLU A 991 -43.85 -13.99 -33.24
C GLU A 991 -42.48 -14.39 -32.68
N TYR A 992 -42.44 -14.91 -31.45
CA TYR A 992 -41.25 -15.58 -30.87
C TYR A 992 -41.08 -17.04 -31.34
N THR A 993 -42.03 -17.55 -32.13
CA THR A 993 -42.27 -18.98 -32.39
C THR A 993 -41.54 -19.59 -33.60
N GLN A 994 -40.72 -18.81 -34.32
CA GLN A 994 -40.05 -19.26 -35.55
C GLN A 994 -38.51 -19.34 -35.40
N VAL A 995 -38.05 -19.79 -34.24
CA VAL A 995 -36.64 -20.15 -33.98
C VAL A 995 -36.59 -21.63 -33.59
N GLU A 996 -36.19 -22.48 -34.55
CA GLU A 996 -35.85 -23.90 -34.33
C GLU A 996 -34.39 -24.08 -33.91
#